data_AF-A0AAD8ZSE8-F1
#
_entry.id   AF-A0AAD8ZSE8-F1
#
_cell.length_a   1.000
_cell.length_b   1.000
_cell.length_c   1.000
_cell.angle_alpha   90.00
_cell.angle_beta   90.00
_cell.angle_gamma   90.00
#
_symmetry.space_group_name_H-M   'P 1'
#
loop_
_entity.id
_entity.type
_entity.pdbx_description
1 polymer ?
#
loop_
_entity_poly.entity_id
_entity_poly.type
_entity_poly.pdbx_seq_one_letter_code
_entity_poly.pdbx_strand_id
1 'polypeptide(L)'
;FCKCEKDAAKLLLCLSVCSNKKETPRGNSSGTDIMLGSLVLVWICIFLVFLFIRIQRPKNFPPGPRPIPIFGNLLQLNILNPLKDFKRLTRRYGNVYSLYIGRIPAVVLNGFKPIREALVTNAAEFSGRPQNLMVNSVTQRNGFIFADYGPSWKEHRRFALMTLRNFGLGKQSMEKRILGEAEHIVARLEKCTGSYMNPKTLFHDAASNIISLVLFGTRFDYEDETLKEFVRCFTENTKIVNGPWSMIYDTLPVVRALPLPFKKAFQNYRTVKQMVTDMINKHNTTRLLGEQRDFVDCYLDQLNKEEDGRCLFDEEHLVGMVIDLHVAGTDTTSNTLLTAFLYLMTHPDIQEKCQQEIDEVLEGKAQASFEDRHNMPYTQAVIHESQRIADTVPLSVFHCTTRDTQLMGYSIPKGTLIIPNLSSILSEEGQWKFPHEFNPANFLNEQGQFEKPEAFLPFSAGPRMCLGESLARMELFLILVTLLRRFQFVWPEDAGEPDFTPVYGITVTPKPYRMGLTQRYGNVYSLYIGGRPAVVLNGLKAVKEALVTNAVDFSGRPENSLTNHLSKGKGVIFADYGPSWKEHRCFALMTLRNFGLAKQSMEKRILGEAEHIVARLEKCSGGSMNAKTLFHDAASNIIYLVLFGTHLDYEDKTHKDFIRCVTENSKISNGPWGMVSHCISSLH
;
A
#
# COMPACT_ATOMS: atom_id res chain seq x y z
N PHE A 1 -35.87 -22.70 -27.64
CA PHE A 1 -35.54 -24.13 -27.70
C PHE A 1 -36.26 -24.86 -28.85
N CYS A 2 -37.61 -24.87 -28.99
CA CYS A 2 -38.28 -25.66 -30.05
C CYS A 2 -38.15 -25.19 -31.52
N LYS A 3 -37.60 -24.00 -31.81
CA LYS A 3 -37.48 -23.47 -33.18
C LYS A 3 -36.13 -23.81 -33.83
N CYS A 4 -35.01 -23.65 -33.11
CA CYS A 4 -33.67 -24.00 -33.61
C CYS A 4 -33.42 -25.50 -33.78
N GLU A 5 -34.07 -26.38 -33.01
CA GLU A 5 -33.95 -27.84 -33.16
C GLU A 5 -34.58 -28.33 -34.47
N LYS A 6 -35.71 -27.73 -34.87
CA LYS A 6 -36.38 -28.04 -36.15
C LYS A 6 -35.57 -27.51 -37.35
N ASP A 7 -34.86 -26.41 -37.19
CA ASP A 7 -34.04 -25.83 -38.24
C ASP A 7 -32.71 -26.59 -38.43
N ALA A 8 -32.10 -27.10 -37.34
CA ALA A 8 -30.91 -27.96 -37.41
C ALA A 8 -31.23 -29.35 -38.01
N ALA A 9 -32.38 -29.93 -37.68
CA ALA A 9 -32.84 -31.18 -38.29
C ALA A 9 -33.17 -31.02 -39.79
N LYS A 10 -33.72 -29.88 -40.22
CA LYS A 10 -33.92 -29.54 -41.64
C LYS A 10 -32.60 -29.34 -42.39
N LEU A 11 -31.59 -28.75 -41.75
CA LEU A 11 -30.27 -28.57 -42.36
C LEU A 11 -29.56 -29.92 -42.59
N LEU A 12 -29.67 -30.85 -41.63
CA LEU A 12 -29.13 -32.21 -41.73
C LEU A 12 -29.86 -33.05 -42.80
N LEU A 13 -31.17 -32.89 -42.96
CA LEU A 13 -31.94 -33.53 -44.03
C LEU A 13 -31.62 -32.94 -45.42
N CYS A 14 -31.42 -31.62 -45.55
CA CYS A 14 -30.99 -31.00 -46.81
C CYS A 14 -29.58 -31.46 -47.24
N LEU A 15 -28.65 -31.64 -46.30
CA LEU A 15 -27.31 -32.14 -46.59
C LEU A 15 -27.30 -33.63 -46.96
N SER A 16 -28.22 -34.42 -46.41
CA SER A 16 -28.43 -35.83 -46.81
C SER A 16 -29.04 -35.97 -48.20
N VAL A 17 -29.97 -35.08 -48.58
CA VAL A 17 -30.65 -35.12 -49.89
C VAL A 17 -29.78 -34.57 -51.02
N CYS A 18 -28.90 -33.59 -50.76
CA CYS A 18 -27.96 -33.07 -51.78
C CYS A 18 -26.83 -34.05 -52.14
N SER A 19 -26.58 -35.10 -51.33
CA SER A 19 -25.50 -36.08 -51.59
C SER A 19 -25.89 -37.17 -52.61
N ASN A 20 -27.16 -37.21 -53.06
CA ASN A 20 -27.69 -38.35 -53.84
C ASN A 20 -27.98 -38.08 -55.33
N LYS A 21 -27.41 -37.01 -55.93
CA LYS A 21 -27.43 -36.83 -57.39
C LYS A 21 -26.16 -37.40 -58.02
N LYS A 22 -26.31 -38.60 -58.61
CA LYS A 22 -25.33 -39.25 -59.49
C LYS A 22 -25.07 -38.42 -60.74
N GLU A 23 -23.81 -38.10 -61.00
CA GLU A 23 -23.23 -38.05 -62.35
C GLU A 23 -21.89 -38.81 -62.34
N THR A 24 -21.72 -39.71 -63.31
CA THR A 24 -20.57 -40.62 -63.50
C THR A 24 -19.65 -40.13 -64.64
N PRO A 25 -18.47 -40.73 -64.92
CA PRO A 25 -17.19 -40.35 -64.31
C PRO A 25 -16.12 -40.00 -65.38
N ARG A 26 -15.10 -39.21 -65.04
CA ARG A 26 -13.81 -39.19 -65.77
C ARG A 26 -12.74 -38.47 -64.95
N GLY A 27 -11.62 -39.14 -64.69
CA GLY A 27 -10.37 -38.53 -64.21
C GLY A 27 -10.02 -38.87 -62.75
N ASN A 28 -8.92 -39.61 -62.60
CA ASN A 28 -8.38 -40.13 -61.34
C ASN A 28 -7.99 -39.05 -60.31
N SER A 29 -8.08 -39.47 -59.04
CA SER A 29 -7.41 -38.95 -57.82
C SER A 29 -7.93 -37.71 -57.08
N SER A 30 -9.22 -37.35 -57.13
CA SER A 30 -9.75 -36.23 -56.29
C SER A 30 -11.01 -36.54 -55.46
N GLY A 31 -11.74 -37.63 -55.73
CA GLY A 31 -13.04 -37.91 -55.08
C GLY A 31 -12.94 -38.52 -53.67
N THR A 32 -11.89 -39.30 -53.40
CA THR A 32 -11.66 -39.91 -52.08
C THR A 32 -11.23 -38.90 -51.02
N ASP A 33 -10.45 -37.88 -51.42
CA ASP A 33 -9.94 -36.85 -50.51
C ASP A 33 -11.05 -35.88 -50.06
N ILE A 34 -12.02 -35.59 -50.95
CA ILE A 34 -13.18 -34.75 -50.63
C ILE A 34 -14.14 -35.47 -49.66
N MET A 35 -14.35 -36.78 -49.84
CA MET A 35 -15.17 -37.61 -48.93
C MET A 35 -14.51 -37.79 -47.56
N LEU A 36 -13.19 -37.98 -47.52
CA LEU A 36 -12.43 -38.08 -46.27
C LEU A 36 -12.43 -36.74 -45.51
N GLY A 37 -12.23 -35.62 -46.21
CA GLY A 37 -12.32 -34.27 -45.62
C GLY A 37 -13.70 -33.96 -45.05
N SER A 38 -14.77 -34.37 -45.74
CA SER A 38 -16.15 -34.18 -45.29
C SER A 38 -16.47 -35.01 -44.03
N LEU A 39 -16.00 -36.26 -43.97
CA LEU A 39 -16.15 -37.11 -42.78
C LEU A 39 -15.38 -36.55 -41.57
N VAL A 40 -14.14 -36.08 -41.78
CA VAL A 40 -13.35 -35.44 -40.73
C VAL A 40 -14.04 -34.18 -40.20
N LEU A 41 -14.62 -33.35 -41.07
CA LEU A 41 -15.41 -32.17 -40.66
C LEU A 41 -16.64 -32.56 -39.84
N VAL A 42 -17.38 -33.59 -40.24
CA VAL A 42 -18.54 -34.08 -39.47
C VAL A 42 -18.11 -34.59 -38.09
N TRP A 43 -17.01 -35.35 -38.00
CA TRP A 43 -16.47 -35.81 -36.73
C TRP A 43 -15.99 -34.66 -35.84
N ILE A 44 -15.34 -33.64 -36.42
CA ILE A 44 -14.98 -32.42 -35.69
C ILE A 44 -16.23 -31.69 -35.20
N CYS A 45 -17.27 -31.57 -36.02
CA CYS A 45 -18.54 -30.96 -35.61
C CYS A 45 -19.23 -31.74 -34.49
N ILE A 46 -19.31 -33.08 -34.58
CA ILE A 46 -19.85 -33.94 -33.53
C ILE A 46 -19.03 -33.79 -32.24
N PHE A 47 -17.70 -33.76 -32.35
CA PHE A 47 -16.80 -33.57 -31.22
C PHE A 47 -16.99 -32.19 -30.56
N LEU A 48 -17.10 -31.12 -31.34
CA LEU A 48 -17.38 -29.78 -30.83
C LEU A 48 -18.75 -29.70 -30.15
N VAL A 49 -19.80 -30.27 -30.76
CA VAL A 49 -21.14 -30.35 -30.16
C VAL A 49 -21.12 -31.13 -28.85
N PHE A 50 -20.44 -32.27 -28.81
CA PHE A 50 -20.24 -33.06 -27.59
C PHE A 50 -19.55 -32.25 -26.48
N LEU A 51 -18.50 -31.49 -26.83
CA LEU A 51 -17.83 -30.61 -25.89
C LEU A 51 -18.74 -29.49 -25.37
N PHE A 52 -19.57 -28.90 -26.22
CA PHE A 52 -20.54 -27.87 -25.81
C PHE A 52 -21.64 -28.42 -24.90
N ILE A 53 -22.13 -29.64 -25.14
CA ILE A 53 -23.14 -30.27 -24.28
C ILE A 53 -22.56 -30.58 -22.89
N ARG A 54 -21.27 -30.93 -22.80
CA ARG A 54 -20.63 -31.21 -21.50
C ARG A 54 -20.42 -29.99 -20.61
N ILE A 55 -20.38 -28.77 -21.16
CA ILE A 55 -20.17 -27.55 -20.38
C ILE A 55 -21.49 -26.78 -20.23
N GLN A 56 -22.47 -27.44 -19.63
CA GLN A 56 -23.72 -26.80 -19.22
C GLN A 56 -23.66 -26.45 -17.74
N ARG A 57 -24.23 -25.29 -17.40
CA ARG A 57 -24.40 -24.88 -16.01
C ARG A 57 -25.45 -25.77 -15.33
N PRO A 58 -25.24 -26.14 -14.06
CA PRO A 58 -26.29 -26.78 -13.26
C PRO A 58 -27.58 -25.93 -13.24
N LYS A 59 -28.72 -26.58 -12.96
CA LYS A 59 -29.99 -25.87 -12.77
C LYS A 59 -29.85 -24.87 -11.61
N ASN A 60 -30.37 -23.66 -11.80
CA ASN A 60 -30.30 -22.57 -10.82
C ASN A 60 -28.86 -22.17 -10.37
N PHE A 61 -27.85 -22.47 -11.19
CA PHE A 61 -26.48 -22.01 -10.94
C PHE A 61 -26.32 -20.53 -11.31
N PRO A 62 -25.40 -19.77 -10.69
CA PRO A 62 -25.23 -18.35 -10.99
C PRO A 62 -25.01 -18.06 -12.47
N PRO A 63 -25.56 -16.95 -13.01
CA PRO A 63 -25.40 -16.57 -14.41
C PRO A 63 -23.94 -16.22 -14.73
N GLY A 64 -23.57 -16.14 -16.00
CA GLY A 64 -22.22 -15.72 -16.38
C GLY A 64 -21.94 -15.85 -17.88
N PRO A 65 -20.75 -15.42 -18.33
CA PRO A 65 -20.38 -15.48 -19.74
C PRO A 65 -20.34 -16.93 -20.24
N ARG A 66 -20.75 -17.16 -21.49
CA ARG A 66 -20.82 -18.50 -22.07
C ARG A 66 -19.41 -19.11 -22.16
N PRO A 67 -19.15 -20.28 -21.57
CA PRO A 67 -17.83 -20.90 -21.61
C PRO A 67 -17.51 -21.40 -23.02
N ILE A 68 -16.25 -21.24 -23.41
CA ILE A 68 -15.67 -21.78 -24.63
C ILE A 68 -15.26 -23.24 -24.35
N PRO A 69 -15.52 -24.20 -25.26
CA PRO A 69 -15.08 -25.57 -25.12
C PRO A 69 -13.61 -25.67 -24.73
N ILE A 70 -13.30 -26.54 -23.77
CA ILE A 70 -11.94 -26.82 -23.24
C ILE A 70 -11.35 -25.67 -22.41
N PHE A 71 -11.40 -24.42 -22.89
CA PHE A 71 -10.77 -23.25 -22.27
C PHE A 71 -11.64 -22.56 -21.20
N GLY A 72 -12.93 -22.89 -21.13
CA GLY A 72 -13.86 -22.21 -20.24
C GLY A 72 -13.94 -20.72 -20.58
N ASN A 73 -13.73 -19.86 -19.60
CA ASN A 73 -13.72 -18.41 -19.77
C ASN A 73 -12.32 -17.80 -19.83
N LEU A 74 -11.26 -18.60 -19.95
CA LEU A 74 -9.87 -18.12 -19.97
C LEU A 74 -9.63 -17.07 -21.06
N LEU A 75 -10.12 -17.30 -22.28
CA LEU A 75 -9.94 -16.38 -23.42
C LEU A 75 -10.81 -15.11 -23.34
N GLN A 76 -11.70 -15.04 -22.36
CA GLN A 76 -12.61 -13.91 -22.15
C GLN A 76 -12.15 -12.99 -21.01
N LEU A 77 -11.05 -13.35 -20.34
CA LEU A 77 -10.44 -12.64 -19.24
C LEU A 77 -9.03 -12.21 -19.62
N ASN A 78 -8.60 -11.07 -19.10
CA ASN A 78 -7.22 -10.67 -19.12
C ASN A 78 -6.43 -11.57 -18.16
N ILE A 79 -5.59 -12.40 -18.75
CA ILE A 79 -4.81 -13.42 -18.05
C ILE A 79 -3.72 -12.79 -17.15
N LEU A 80 -3.31 -11.54 -17.43
CA LEU A 80 -2.33 -10.82 -16.61
C LEU A 80 -2.97 -10.16 -15.38
N ASN A 81 -4.17 -9.59 -15.52
CA ASN A 81 -4.90 -8.97 -14.41
C ASN A 81 -6.42 -9.01 -14.69
N PRO A 82 -7.16 -9.93 -14.04
CA PRO A 82 -8.59 -10.12 -14.29
C PRO A 82 -9.50 -9.15 -13.50
N LEU A 83 -8.96 -8.31 -12.61
CA LEU A 83 -9.78 -7.50 -11.69
C LEU A 83 -10.72 -6.53 -12.44
N LYS A 84 -10.22 -5.89 -13.51
CA LYS A 84 -11.03 -5.00 -14.36
C LYS A 84 -12.15 -5.76 -15.09
N ASP A 85 -11.86 -7.00 -15.52
CA ASP A 85 -12.87 -7.84 -16.18
C ASP A 85 -13.94 -8.30 -15.19
N PHE A 86 -13.56 -8.59 -13.94
CA PHE A 86 -14.53 -8.92 -12.89
C PHE A 86 -15.48 -7.76 -12.63
N LYS A 87 -14.98 -6.52 -12.55
CA LYS A 87 -15.86 -5.33 -12.45
C LYS A 87 -16.84 -5.22 -13.63
N ARG A 88 -16.38 -5.50 -14.87
CA ARG A 88 -17.25 -5.52 -16.06
C ARG A 88 -18.31 -6.63 -15.97
N LEU A 89 -17.94 -7.82 -15.49
CA LEU A 89 -18.84 -8.96 -15.34
C LEU A 89 -19.87 -8.73 -14.24
N THR A 90 -19.48 -8.14 -13.11
CA THR A 90 -20.39 -7.75 -12.02
C THR A 90 -21.48 -6.82 -12.53
N ARG A 91 -21.14 -5.81 -13.35
CA ARG A 91 -22.13 -4.90 -13.97
C ARG A 91 -23.13 -5.62 -14.88
N ARG A 92 -22.74 -6.74 -15.49
CA ARG A 92 -23.57 -7.47 -16.47
C ARG A 92 -24.40 -8.59 -15.85
N TYR A 93 -23.84 -9.31 -14.87
CA TYR A 93 -24.43 -10.52 -14.31
C TYR A 93 -24.83 -10.38 -12.84
N GLY A 94 -24.52 -9.25 -12.20
CA GLY A 94 -24.76 -9.00 -10.78
C GLY A 94 -23.60 -9.44 -9.88
N ASN A 95 -23.82 -9.32 -8.57
CA ASN A 95 -22.78 -9.53 -7.55
C ASN A 95 -22.33 -11.00 -7.39
N VAL A 96 -23.15 -11.95 -7.85
CA VAL A 96 -22.85 -13.39 -7.83
C VAL A 96 -22.97 -13.92 -9.25
N TYR A 97 -21.86 -14.34 -9.84
CA TYR A 97 -21.82 -14.88 -11.20
C TYR A 97 -20.83 -16.04 -11.31
N SER A 98 -20.96 -16.84 -12.37
CA SER A 98 -20.13 -18.02 -12.60
C SER A 98 -19.18 -17.89 -13.79
N LEU A 99 -18.00 -18.48 -13.62
CA LEU A 99 -16.96 -18.67 -14.61
C LEU A 99 -16.57 -20.15 -14.69
N TYR A 100 -15.84 -20.51 -15.72
CA TYR A 100 -15.24 -21.82 -15.91
C TYR A 100 -13.73 -21.64 -16.12
N ILE A 101 -12.92 -22.23 -15.25
CA ILE A 101 -11.47 -22.34 -15.43
C ILE A 101 -11.22 -23.70 -16.07
N GLY A 102 -11.06 -23.70 -17.40
CA GLY A 102 -11.17 -24.91 -18.20
C GLY A 102 -12.53 -25.59 -18.04
N ARG A 103 -12.56 -26.72 -17.32
CA ARG A 103 -13.79 -27.48 -17.02
C ARG A 103 -14.30 -27.28 -15.59
N ILE A 104 -13.54 -26.58 -14.75
CA ILE A 104 -13.85 -26.41 -13.33
C ILE A 104 -14.82 -25.22 -13.18
N PRO A 105 -16.05 -25.44 -12.67
CA PRO A 105 -16.97 -24.34 -12.40
C PRO A 105 -16.47 -23.51 -11.21
N ALA A 106 -16.52 -22.20 -11.37
CA ALA A 106 -16.15 -21.21 -10.37
C ALA A 106 -17.29 -20.21 -10.17
N VAL A 107 -17.51 -19.77 -8.94
CA VAL A 107 -18.46 -18.70 -8.60
C VAL A 107 -17.67 -17.54 -8.00
N VAL A 108 -17.82 -16.36 -8.59
CA VAL A 108 -17.21 -15.12 -8.10
C VAL A 108 -18.24 -14.39 -7.25
N LEU A 109 -17.82 -14.01 -6.04
CA LEU A 109 -18.62 -13.25 -5.10
C LEU A 109 -18.10 -11.82 -5.06
N ASN A 110 -18.98 -10.84 -5.20
CA ASN A 110 -18.63 -9.41 -5.16
C ASN A 110 -19.53 -8.66 -4.17
N GLY A 111 -18.97 -7.65 -3.52
CA GLY A 111 -19.64 -6.83 -2.52
C GLY A 111 -19.82 -7.53 -1.17
N PHE A 112 -20.14 -6.74 -0.15
CA PHE A 112 -20.16 -7.15 1.24
C PHE A 112 -21.19 -8.24 1.52
N LYS A 113 -22.42 -8.11 0.98
CA LYS A 113 -23.54 -9.01 1.30
C LYS A 113 -23.27 -10.48 0.92
N PRO A 114 -22.94 -10.83 -0.34
CA PRO A 114 -22.73 -12.24 -0.71
C PRO A 114 -21.50 -12.85 -0.04
N ILE A 115 -20.44 -12.07 0.16
CA ILE A 115 -19.22 -12.56 0.80
C ILE A 115 -19.45 -12.81 2.30
N ARG A 116 -20.19 -11.93 2.99
CA ARG A 116 -20.57 -12.15 4.39
C ARG A 116 -21.46 -13.38 4.54
N GLU A 117 -22.46 -13.57 3.68
CA GLU A 117 -23.33 -14.76 3.72
C GLU A 117 -22.51 -16.04 3.51
N ALA A 118 -21.62 -16.07 2.53
CA ALA A 118 -20.79 -17.24 2.25
C ALA A 118 -19.78 -17.54 3.39
N LEU A 119 -18.98 -16.55 3.80
CA LEU A 119 -17.84 -16.78 4.67
C LEU A 119 -18.21 -16.78 6.16
N VAL A 120 -19.28 -16.07 6.57
CA VAL A 120 -19.69 -15.95 7.97
C VAL A 120 -20.94 -16.77 8.25
N THR A 121 -22.05 -16.51 7.54
CA THR A 121 -23.33 -17.18 7.81
C THR A 121 -23.26 -18.66 7.47
N ASN A 122 -22.75 -18.99 6.27
CA ASN A 122 -22.61 -20.37 5.78
C ASN A 122 -21.17 -20.87 5.90
N ALA A 123 -20.45 -20.38 6.91
CA ALA A 123 -19.02 -20.62 7.14
C ALA A 123 -18.54 -22.06 6.89
N ALA A 124 -19.22 -23.06 7.45
CA ALA A 124 -18.83 -24.47 7.32
C ALA A 124 -18.94 -25.00 5.87
N GLU A 125 -19.90 -24.48 5.10
CA GLU A 125 -20.16 -24.87 3.72
C GLU A 125 -19.13 -24.30 2.75
N PHE A 126 -18.63 -23.10 3.04
CA PHE A 126 -17.68 -22.40 2.18
C PHE A 126 -16.23 -22.50 2.67
N SER A 127 -15.93 -23.28 3.70
CA SER A 127 -14.56 -23.37 4.27
C SER A 127 -13.60 -24.32 3.55
N GLY A 128 -14.05 -25.03 2.51
CA GLY A 128 -13.21 -25.98 1.75
C GLY A 128 -12.14 -25.29 0.92
N ARG A 129 -11.17 -26.08 0.42
CA ARG A 129 -10.12 -25.62 -0.52
C ARG A 129 -10.09 -26.47 -1.79
N PRO A 130 -9.89 -25.88 -2.97
CA PRO A 130 -9.68 -26.66 -4.18
C PRO A 130 -8.39 -27.48 -4.08
N GLN A 131 -8.42 -28.71 -4.60
CA GLN A 131 -7.32 -29.70 -4.46
C GLN A 131 -6.63 -30.07 -5.79
N ASN A 132 -7.05 -29.44 -6.89
CA ASN A 132 -6.68 -29.76 -8.26
C ASN A 132 -6.08 -28.58 -9.03
N LEU A 133 -5.67 -27.51 -8.32
CA LEU A 133 -4.98 -26.36 -8.91
C LEU A 133 -3.46 -26.56 -8.87
N MET A 134 -2.74 -25.74 -9.65
CA MET A 134 -1.29 -25.76 -9.76
C MET A 134 -0.65 -25.60 -8.38
N VAL A 135 -1.19 -24.72 -7.54
CA VAL A 135 -0.67 -24.47 -6.20
C VAL A 135 -0.61 -25.75 -5.36
N ASN A 136 -1.64 -26.60 -5.41
CA ASN A 136 -1.66 -27.88 -4.70
C ASN A 136 -0.59 -28.84 -5.22
N SER A 137 -0.28 -28.77 -6.52
CA SER A 137 0.74 -29.59 -7.16
C SER A 137 2.14 -29.12 -6.79
N VAL A 138 2.34 -27.80 -6.68
CA VAL A 138 3.61 -27.18 -6.26
C VAL A 138 3.88 -27.50 -4.79
N THR A 139 2.91 -27.29 -3.90
CA THR A 139 3.08 -27.51 -2.46
C THR A 139 3.00 -28.97 -2.03
N GLN A 140 2.75 -29.89 -2.97
CA GLN A 140 2.55 -31.32 -2.69
C GLN A 140 1.37 -31.58 -1.73
N ARG A 141 0.44 -30.62 -1.60
CA ARG A 141 -0.67 -30.61 -0.63
C ARG A 141 -0.23 -30.60 0.84
N ASN A 142 1.02 -30.26 1.11
CA ASN A 142 1.53 -30.04 2.46
C ASN A 142 1.17 -28.63 2.95
N GLY A 143 1.30 -28.42 4.25
CA GLY A 143 0.93 -27.16 4.92
C GLY A 143 -0.56 -27.09 5.25
N PHE A 144 -1.05 -25.91 5.58
CA PHE A 144 -2.42 -25.71 6.07
C PHE A 144 -3.18 -24.58 5.36
N ILE A 145 -2.52 -23.70 4.60
CA ILE A 145 -3.18 -22.63 3.84
C ILE A 145 -4.12 -23.23 2.77
N PHE A 146 -3.62 -24.22 2.02
CA PHE A 146 -4.31 -24.89 0.92
C PHE A 146 -4.91 -26.26 1.29
N ALA A 147 -4.71 -26.73 2.52
CA ALA A 147 -5.32 -27.96 3.02
C ALA A 147 -6.85 -27.85 3.07
N ASP A 148 -7.55 -28.92 2.72
CA ASP A 148 -9.02 -28.94 2.71
C ASP A 148 -9.60 -28.88 4.14
N TYR A 149 -10.89 -28.54 4.24
CA TYR A 149 -11.56 -28.39 5.52
C TYR A 149 -11.85 -29.77 6.15
N GLY A 150 -11.11 -30.10 7.21
CA GLY A 150 -11.25 -31.37 7.91
C GLY A 150 -10.60 -31.35 9.29
N PRO A 151 -10.62 -32.49 10.02
CA PRO A 151 -10.02 -32.60 11.35
C PRO A 151 -8.55 -32.21 11.38
N SER A 152 -7.74 -32.71 10.44
CA SER A 152 -6.31 -32.37 10.34
C SER A 152 -6.09 -30.85 10.24
N TRP A 153 -6.78 -30.16 9.32
CA TRP A 153 -6.65 -28.71 9.20
C TRP A 153 -7.08 -27.96 10.46
N LYS A 154 -8.15 -28.42 11.14
CA LYS A 154 -8.63 -27.79 12.38
C LYS A 154 -7.60 -27.90 13.50
N GLU A 155 -6.99 -29.06 13.69
CA GLU A 155 -5.96 -29.28 14.72
C GLU A 155 -4.69 -28.47 14.43
N HIS A 156 -4.16 -28.52 13.20
CA HIS A 156 -2.98 -27.72 12.83
C HIS A 156 -3.23 -26.21 12.95
N ARG A 157 -4.41 -25.73 12.54
CA ARG A 157 -4.77 -24.32 12.72
C ARG A 157 -4.86 -23.93 14.19
N ARG A 158 -5.51 -24.77 15.01
CA ARG A 158 -5.62 -24.53 16.46
C ARG A 158 -4.24 -24.52 17.11
N PHE A 159 -3.41 -25.50 16.78
CA PHE A 159 -2.02 -25.58 17.22
C PHE A 159 -1.28 -24.29 16.86
N ALA A 160 -1.29 -23.88 15.59
CA ALA A 160 -0.56 -22.69 15.16
C ALA A 160 -1.03 -21.41 15.85
N LEU A 161 -2.35 -21.20 15.99
CA LEU A 161 -2.90 -20.05 16.72
C LEU A 161 -2.47 -20.05 18.20
N MET A 162 -2.54 -21.20 18.86
CA MET A 162 -2.14 -21.34 20.26
C MET A 162 -0.64 -21.07 20.45
N THR A 163 0.20 -21.66 19.60
CA THR A 163 1.65 -21.51 19.63
C THR A 163 2.06 -20.06 19.41
N LEU A 164 1.53 -19.39 18.38
CA LEU A 164 1.85 -17.98 18.15
C LEU A 164 1.37 -17.07 19.31
N ARG A 165 0.20 -17.34 19.90
CA ARG A 165 -0.28 -16.63 21.10
C ARG A 165 0.64 -16.84 22.30
N ASN A 166 1.20 -18.03 22.46
CA ASN A 166 2.15 -18.33 23.53
C ASN A 166 3.48 -17.57 23.33
N PHE A 167 3.99 -17.50 22.09
CA PHE A 167 5.22 -16.74 21.76
C PHE A 167 5.06 -15.22 21.76
N GLY A 168 3.85 -14.71 21.95
CA GLY A 168 3.63 -13.32 22.29
C GLY A 168 2.76 -12.53 21.33
N LEU A 169 1.99 -13.16 20.45
CA LEU A 169 0.96 -12.39 19.71
C LEU A 169 0.07 -11.63 20.70
N GLY A 170 0.08 -10.30 20.60
CA GLY A 170 -0.62 -9.41 21.53
C GLY A 170 0.07 -9.22 22.90
N LYS A 171 1.35 -9.55 23.02
CA LYS A 171 2.16 -9.36 24.24
C LYS A 171 3.44 -8.57 23.94
N GLN A 172 4.01 -7.97 24.98
CA GLN A 172 5.28 -7.21 24.91
C GLN A 172 6.47 -8.02 24.36
N SER A 173 6.47 -9.36 24.47
CA SER A 173 7.57 -10.18 23.93
C SER A 173 7.65 -10.12 22.41
N MET A 174 6.50 -10.05 21.71
CA MET A 174 6.48 -9.88 20.26
C MET A 174 6.81 -8.45 19.86
N GLU A 175 6.31 -7.45 20.62
CA GLU A 175 6.66 -6.04 20.40
C GLU A 175 8.17 -5.84 20.40
N LYS A 176 8.88 -6.43 21.37
CA LYS A 176 10.35 -6.37 21.43
C LYS A 176 11.03 -6.93 20.20
N ARG A 177 10.53 -8.03 19.62
CA ARG A 177 11.08 -8.62 18.39
C ARG A 177 10.86 -7.70 17.19
N ILE A 178 9.65 -7.15 17.06
CA ILE A 178 9.29 -6.24 15.97
C ILE A 178 10.09 -4.92 16.07
N LEU A 179 10.17 -4.33 17.27
CA LEU A 179 10.94 -3.11 17.51
C LEU A 179 12.44 -3.34 17.29
N GLY A 180 12.97 -4.49 17.72
CA GLY A 180 14.35 -4.88 17.44
C GLY A 180 14.64 -4.91 15.94
N GLU A 181 13.73 -5.49 15.14
CA GLU A 181 13.86 -5.43 13.68
C GLU A 181 13.69 -4.01 13.13
N ALA A 182 12.77 -3.22 13.68
CA ALA A 182 12.57 -1.83 13.27
C ALA A 182 13.84 -0.98 13.49
N GLU A 183 14.60 -1.18 14.57
CA GLU A 183 15.89 -0.51 14.77
C GLU A 183 16.92 -0.90 13.70
N HIS A 184 16.91 -2.14 13.21
CA HIS A 184 17.76 -2.55 12.08
C HIS A 184 17.34 -1.86 10.77
N ILE A 185 16.03 -1.68 10.54
CA ILE A 185 15.53 -0.90 9.41
C ILE A 185 15.99 0.56 9.55
N VAL A 186 15.81 1.17 10.72
CA VAL A 186 16.25 2.54 11.01
C VAL A 186 17.75 2.69 10.71
N ALA A 187 18.60 1.82 11.25
CA ALA A 187 20.04 1.87 11.01
C ALA A 187 20.42 1.73 9.52
N ARG A 188 19.63 1.00 8.73
CA ARG A 188 19.82 0.91 7.28
C ARG A 188 19.37 2.20 6.57
N LEU A 189 18.24 2.77 6.96
CA LEU A 189 17.71 4.01 6.39
C LEU A 189 18.58 5.22 6.74
N GLU A 190 19.16 5.27 7.95
CA GLU A 190 20.06 6.36 8.37
C GLU A 190 21.26 6.49 7.42
N LYS A 191 21.82 5.37 6.95
CA LYS A 191 22.92 5.35 5.97
C LYS A 191 22.53 5.89 4.59
N CYS A 192 21.23 5.94 4.30
CA CYS A 192 20.69 6.43 3.04
C CYS A 192 20.09 7.85 3.15
N THR A 193 20.16 8.48 4.33
CA THR A 193 19.64 9.84 4.56
C THR A 193 20.25 10.84 3.58
N GLY A 194 19.41 11.68 2.96
CA GLY A 194 19.85 12.63 1.94
C GLY A 194 20.10 12.02 0.56
N SER A 195 19.79 10.73 0.37
CA SER A 195 19.83 10.05 -0.92
C SER A 195 18.50 9.36 -1.24
N TYR A 196 18.36 8.89 -2.48
CA TYR A 196 17.22 8.07 -2.91
C TYR A 196 17.58 6.60 -2.85
N MET A 197 16.69 5.78 -2.30
CA MET A 197 16.85 4.32 -2.28
C MET A 197 15.65 3.59 -2.88
N ASN A 198 15.85 2.32 -3.26
CA ASN A 198 14.75 1.45 -3.68
C ASN A 198 14.30 0.59 -2.49
N PRO A 199 13.06 0.73 -1.98
CA PRO A 199 12.59 -0.01 -0.82
C PRO A 199 12.14 -1.44 -1.14
N LYS A 200 12.20 -1.87 -2.41
CA LYS A 200 11.59 -3.12 -2.91
C LYS A 200 11.81 -4.36 -2.05
N THR A 201 13.00 -4.57 -1.48
CA THR A 201 13.27 -5.73 -0.59
C THR A 201 13.31 -5.35 0.89
N LEU A 202 13.39 -4.05 1.23
CA LEU A 202 13.60 -3.59 2.60
C LEU A 202 12.56 -4.17 3.56
N PHE A 203 11.28 -4.04 3.22
CA PHE A 203 10.20 -4.54 4.05
C PHE A 203 10.04 -6.06 3.97
N HIS A 204 10.46 -6.70 2.86
CA HIS A 204 10.47 -8.16 2.72
C HIS A 204 11.52 -8.78 3.63
N ASP A 205 12.73 -8.22 3.66
CA ASP A 205 13.83 -8.66 4.50
C ASP A 205 13.42 -8.55 5.99
N ALA A 206 12.84 -7.42 6.39
CA ALA A 206 12.37 -7.20 7.75
C ALA A 206 11.22 -8.13 8.18
N ALA A 207 10.15 -8.22 7.40
CA ALA A 207 9.01 -9.10 7.73
C ALA A 207 9.43 -10.57 7.77
N SER A 208 10.31 -10.98 6.85
CA SER A 208 10.91 -12.32 6.84
C SER A 208 11.73 -12.60 8.11
N ASN A 209 12.49 -11.62 8.60
CA ASN A 209 13.22 -11.76 9.86
C ASN A 209 12.29 -11.85 11.08
N ILE A 210 11.23 -11.06 11.13
CA ILE A 210 10.26 -11.10 12.24
C ILE A 210 9.61 -12.49 12.31
N ILE A 211 9.13 -13.03 11.19
CA ILE A 211 8.55 -14.37 11.18
C ILE A 211 9.61 -15.46 11.40
N SER A 212 10.85 -15.28 10.92
CA SER A 212 11.97 -16.21 11.18
C SER A 212 12.31 -16.31 12.67
N LEU A 213 12.29 -15.18 13.39
CA LEU A 213 12.46 -15.17 14.85
C LEU A 213 11.35 -15.97 15.56
N VAL A 214 10.13 -15.95 15.04
CA VAL A 214 8.99 -16.71 15.58
C VAL A 214 9.06 -18.19 15.23
N LEU A 215 9.52 -18.51 14.03
CA LEU A 215 9.58 -19.89 13.52
C LEU A 215 10.80 -20.66 14.02
N PHE A 216 11.97 -20.02 14.05
CA PHE A 216 13.28 -20.66 14.28
C PHE A 216 14.09 -20.01 15.40
N GLY A 217 13.59 -18.93 16.01
CA GLY A 217 14.36 -18.18 16.99
C GLY A 217 15.57 -17.42 16.41
N THR A 218 15.73 -17.40 15.08
CA THR A 218 16.90 -16.84 14.41
C THR A 218 16.55 -15.68 13.50
N ARG A 219 17.40 -14.66 13.53
CA ARG A 219 17.41 -13.52 12.60
C ARG A 219 18.56 -13.70 11.62
N PHE A 220 18.36 -13.30 10.37
CA PHE A 220 19.40 -13.23 9.35
C PHE A 220 19.88 -11.79 9.16
N ASP A 221 21.16 -11.63 8.83
CA ASP A 221 21.63 -10.35 8.31
C ASP A 221 20.98 -10.05 6.95
N TYR A 222 20.79 -8.79 6.60
CA TYR A 222 20.17 -8.43 5.33
C TYR A 222 21.03 -8.78 4.11
N GLU A 223 22.34 -8.94 4.31
CA GLU A 223 23.23 -9.41 3.25
C GLU A 223 23.33 -10.93 3.18
N ASP A 224 22.69 -11.68 4.09
CA ASP A 224 22.70 -13.14 4.12
C ASP A 224 22.00 -13.73 2.89
N GLU A 225 22.68 -14.67 2.23
CA GLU A 225 22.20 -15.31 1.01
C GLU A 225 20.96 -16.20 1.24
N THR A 226 20.81 -16.78 2.44
CA THR A 226 19.63 -17.58 2.81
C THR A 226 18.38 -16.73 2.80
N LEU A 227 18.45 -15.55 3.42
CA LEU A 227 17.34 -14.60 3.49
C LEU A 227 16.97 -14.09 2.08
N LYS A 228 17.97 -13.67 1.30
CA LYS A 228 17.78 -13.21 -0.08
C LYS A 228 17.11 -14.30 -0.94
N GLU A 229 17.52 -15.56 -0.78
CA GLU A 229 16.96 -16.67 -1.55
C GLU A 229 15.52 -16.99 -1.15
N PHE A 230 15.18 -16.94 0.16
CA PHE A 230 13.78 -17.04 0.61
C PHE A 230 12.91 -15.94 -0.01
N VAL A 231 13.31 -14.68 0.14
CA VAL A 231 12.57 -13.51 -0.38
C VAL A 231 12.43 -13.60 -1.91
N ARG A 232 13.49 -14.00 -2.63
CA ARG A 232 13.46 -14.21 -4.08
C ARG A 232 12.46 -15.31 -4.47
N CYS A 233 12.52 -16.47 -3.84
CA CYS A 233 11.62 -17.58 -4.14
C CYS A 233 10.15 -17.23 -3.85
N PHE A 234 9.88 -16.58 -2.73
CA PHE A 234 8.53 -16.15 -2.34
C PHE A 234 7.94 -15.14 -3.33
N THR A 235 8.67 -14.05 -3.61
CA THR A 235 8.19 -12.98 -4.51
C THR A 235 8.02 -13.43 -5.97
N GLU A 236 8.81 -14.39 -6.43
CA GLU A 236 8.61 -15.00 -7.75
C GLU A 236 7.41 -15.94 -7.79
N ASN A 237 7.26 -16.81 -6.79
CA ASN A 237 6.19 -17.79 -6.75
C ASN A 237 4.82 -17.14 -6.62
N THR A 238 4.68 -16.06 -5.85
CA THR A 238 3.41 -15.34 -5.72
C THR A 238 2.94 -14.76 -7.06
N LYS A 239 3.86 -14.38 -7.95
CA LYS A 239 3.55 -13.94 -9.32
C LYS A 239 3.24 -15.09 -10.27
N ILE A 240 3.92 -16.22 -10.14
CA ILE A 240 3.73 -17.37 -11.03
C ILE A 240 2.39 -18.08 -10.74
N VAL A 241 2.07 -18.32 -9.46
CA VAL A 241 0.95 -19.18 -9.05
C VAL A 241 -0.43 -18.57 -9.34
N ASN A 242 -0.56 -17.25 -9.41
CA ASN A 242 -1.79 -16.57 -9.89
C ASN A 242 -1.62 -15.91 -11.26
N GLY A 243 -0.48 -16.13 -11.91
CA GLY A 243 -0.16 -15.58 -13.22
C GLY A 243 -0.67 -16.43 -14.38
N PRO A 244 -0.41 -16.01 -15.63
CA PRO A 244 -0.91 -16.67 -16.83
C PRO A 244 -0.59 -18.16 -16.95
N TRP A 245 0.63 -18.54 -16.58
CA TRP A 245 1.08 -19.92 -16.70
C TRP A 245 0.34 -20.86 -15.74
N SER A 246 -0.08 -20.38 -14.58
CA SER A 246 -0.90 -21.15 -13.64
C SER A 246 -2.31 -21.36 -14.17
N MET A 247 -2.94 -20.32 -14.71
CA MET A 247 -4.26 -20.46 -15.33
C MET A 247 -4.25 -21.44 -16.51
N ILE A 248 -3.18 -21.44 -17.31
CA ILE A 248 -2.98 -22.41 -18.40
C ILE A 248 -2.78 -23.82 -17.85
N TYR A 249 -1.97 -23.99 -16.79
CA TYR A 249 -1.74 -25.28 -16.11
C TYR A 249 -3.03 -25.90 -15.56
N ASP A 250 -3.88 -25.06 -14.98
CA ASP A 250 -5.16 -25.46 -14.39
C ASP A 250 -6.21 -25.79 -15.45
N THR A 251 -6.14 -25.10 -16.60
CA THR A 251 -7.08 -25.29 -17.72
C THR A 251 -6.73 -26.51 -18.57
N LEU A 252 -5.44 -26.76 -18.86
CA LEU A 252 -4.98 -27.77 -19.82
C LEU A 252 -4.05 -28.82 -19.19
N PRO A 253 -4.56 -30.01 -18.81
CA PRO A 253 -3.72 -31.07 -18.25
C PRO A 253 -2.54 -31.50 -19.13
N VAL A 254 -2.67 -31.41 -20.45
CA VAL A 254 -1.63 -31.79 -21.42
C VAL A 254 -0.38 -30.92 -21.28
N VAL A 255 -0.51 -29.65 -20.86
CA VAL A 255 0.65 -28.76 -20.74
C VAL A 255 1.55 -29.12 -19.56
N ARG A 256 1.05 -29.87 -18.56
CA ARG A 256 1.76 -30.15 -17.31
C ARG A 256 3.08 -30.89 -17.49
N ALA A 257 3.21 -31.64 -18.59
CA ALA A 257 4.43 -32.36 -18.96
C ALA A 257 5.50 -31.46 -19.61
N LEU A 258 5.11 -30.29 -20.14
CA LEU A 258 6.01 -29.40 -20.88
C LEU A 258 6.94 -28.60 -19.94
N PRO A 259 8.16 -28.26 -20.37
CA PRO A 259 9.11 -27.45 -19.60
C PRO A 259 8.78 -25.95 -19.71
N LEU A 260 7.55 -25.56 -19.35
CA LEU A 260 7.07 -24.18 -19.41
C LEU A 260 7.41 -23.39 -18.13
N PRO A 261 7.26 -22.06 -18.12
CA PRO A 261 7.68 -21.20 -17.00
C PRO A 261 7.11 -21.56 -15.63
N PHE A 262 5.95 -22.24 -15.57
CA PHE A 262 5.42 -22.76 -14.30
C PHE A 262 6.36 -23.75 -13.58
N LYS A 263 7.29 -24.41 -14.29
CA LYS A 263 8.31 -25.30 -13.68
C LYS A 263 9.20 -24.58 -12.67
N LYS A 264 9.41 -23.27 -12.85
CA LYS A 264 10.18 -22.44 -11.92
C LYS A 264 9.55 -22.43 -10.53
N ALA A 265 8.23 -22.43 -10.42
CA ALA A 265 7.54 -22.52 -9.11
C ALA A 265 7.83 -23.85 -8.38
N PHE A 266 7.89 -24.96 -9.12
CA PHE A 266 8.26 -26.27 -8.55
C PHE A 266 9.73 -26.30 -8.11
N GLN A 267 10.63 -25.66 -8.87
CA GLN A 267 12.05 -25.56 -8.50
C GLN A 267 12.22 -24.71 -7.25
N ASN A 268 11.67 -23.50 -7.23
CA ASN A 268 11.70 -22.60 -6.08
C ASN A 268 11.12 -23.28 -4.83
N TYR A 269 10.01 -24.01 -4.93
CA TYR A 269 9.44 -24.75 -3.79
C TYR A 269 10.37 -25.86 -3.29
N ARG A 270 11.04 -26.60 -4.17
CA ARG A 270 12.03 -27.61 -3.74
C ARG A 270 13.22 -26.98 -3.03
N THR A 271 13.74 -25.86 -3.53
CA THR A 271 14.83 -25.11 -2.90
C THR A 271 14.44 -24.69 -1.49
N VAL A 272 13.27 -24.03 -1.34
CA VAL A 272 12.75 -23.60 -0.04
C VAL A 272 12.49 -24.80 0.88
N LYS A 273 11.90 -25.90 0.37
CA LYS A 273 11.68 -27.14 1.14
C LYS A 273 12.99 -27.67 1.71
N GLN A 274 14.04 -27.74 0.90
CA GLN A 274 15.36 -28.20 1.34
C GLN A 274 15.94 -27.27 2.41
N MET A 275 15.93 -25.96 2.19
CA MET A 275 16.44 -24.98 3.15
C MET A 275 15.72 -25.09 4.51
N VAL A 276 14.38 -25.18 4.50
CA VAL A 276 13.59 -25.33 5.73
C VAL A 276 13.86 -26.67 6.42
N THR A 277 13.98 -27.77 5.67
CA THR A 277 14.36 -29.07 6.23
C THR A 277 15.73 -29.00 6.89
N ASP A 278 16.73 -28.39 6.24
CA ASP A 278 18.07 -28.24 6.81
C ASP A 278 18.06 -27.40 8.09
N MET A 279 17.25 -26.33 8.12
CA MET A 279 17.05 -25.50 9.30
C MET A 279 16.38 -26.27 10.44
N ILE A 280 15.32 -27.04 10.17
CA ILE A 280 14.64 -27.88 11.18
C ILE A 280 15.60 -28.93 11.74
N ASN A 281 16.39 -29.58 10.87
CA ASN A 281 17.38 -30.58 11.30
C ASN A 281 18.43 -29.95 12.21
N LYS A 282 18.98 -28.79 11.83
CA LYS A 282 19.91 -28.03 12.69
C LYS A 282 19.25 -27.63 14.01
N HIS A 283 17.99 -27.21 13.97
CA HIS A 283 17.24 -26.83 15.15
C HIS A 283 17.11 -28.00 16.15
N ASN A 284 16.77 -29.19 15.64
CA ASN A 284 16.61 -30.41 16.41
C ASN A 284 17.90 -30.84 17.15
N THR A 285 19.09 -30.57 16.59
CA THR A 285 20.37 -30.89 17.26
C THR A 285 20.64 -30.09 18.53
N THR A 286 20.00 -28.92 18.68
CA THR A 286 20.20 -28.01 19.83
C THR A 286 18.99 -27.99 20.78
N ARG A 287 18.04 -28.89 20.57
CA ARG A 287 16.75 -28.89 21.24
C ARG A 287 16.85 -29.49 22.63
N LEU A 288 16.23 -28.82 23.62
CA LEU A 288 16.05 -29.32 24.97
C LEU A 288 14.57 -29.58 25.23
N LEU A 289 14.23 -30.79 25.70
CA LEU A 289 12.85 -31.17 25.99
C LEU A 289 12.26 -30.26 27.08
N GLY A 290 11.14 -29.61 26.78
CA GLY A 290 10.42 -28.74 27.72
C GLY A 290 10.85 -27.28 27.73
N GLU A 291 11.90 -26.90 27.00
CA GLU A 291 12.34 -25.50 26.83
C GLU A 291 12.05 -25.03 25.40
N GLN A 292 10.77 -24.77 25.08
CA GLN A 292 10.41 -24.38 23.71
C GLN A 292 10.85 -22.95 23.39
N ARG A 293 11.73 -22.79 22.40
CA ARG A 293 12.26 -21.47 21.99
C ARG A 293 11.42 -20.80 20.91
N ASP A 294 10.80 -21.61 20.05
CA ASP A 294 10.05 -21.16 18.88
C ASP A 294 9.00 -22.19 18.41
N PHE A 295 8.37 -21.88 17.28
CA PHE A 295 7.32 -22.69 16.68
C PHE A 295 7.77 -24.12 16.36
N VAL A 296 8.99 -24.30 15.84
CA VAL A 296 9.52 -25.61 15.46
C VAL A 296 9.69 -26.49 16.70
N ASP A 297 10.27 -25.97 17.77
CA ASP A 297 10.40 -26.70 19.04
C ASP A 297 9.02 -27.15 19.58
N CYS A 298 8.02 -26.25 19.57
CA CYS A 298 6.66 -26.58 19.99
C CYS A 298 6.02 -27.70 19.15
N TYR A 299 6.27 -27.72 17.84
CA TYR A 299 5.68 -28.74 16.97
C TYR A 299 6.36 -30.09 17.14
N LEU A 300 7.70 -30.09 17.24
CA LEU A 300 8.46 -31.31 17.52
C LEU A 300 8.09 -31.90 18.90
N ASP A 301 7.77 -31.07 19.90
CA ASP A 301 7.25 -31.54 21.18
C ASP A 301 5.84 -32.12 21.08
N GLN A 302 5.00 -31.60 20.19
CA GLN A 302 3.68 -32.15 19.92
C GLN A 302 3.79 -33.50 19.22
N LEU A 303 4.70 -33.66 18.26
CA LEU A 303 5.00 -34.93 17.60
C LEU A 303 5.38 -36.02 18.60
N ASN A 304 6.21 -35.69 19.60
CA ASN A 304 6.63 -36.65 20.62
C ASN A 304 5.52 -37.06 21.61
N LYS A 305 4.41 -36.30 21.68
CA LYS A 305 3.28 -36.61 22.58
C LYS A 305 2.23 -37.53 21.94
N GLU A 306 2.23 -37.67 20.62
CA GLU A 306 1.20 -38.42 19.88
C GLU A 306 1.49 -39.94 19.74
N GLU A 307 2.10 -40.58 20.75
CA GLU A 307 2.32 -42.04 20.77
C GLU A 307 1.00 -42.86 20.75
N ASP A 308 -0.17 -42.26 21.05
CA ASP A 308 -1.49 -42.91 21.19
C ASP A 308 -2.32 -43.06 19.88
N GLY A 309 -1.66 -43.22 18.73
CA GLY A 309 -2.30 -43.80 17.53
C GLY A 309 -3.23 -42.89 16.71
N ARG A 310 -3.23 -41.57 16.93
CA ARG A 310 -3.84 -40.59 16.00
C ARG A 310 -2.75 -39.68 15.43
N CYS A 311 -1.97 -40.18 14.48
CA CYS A 311 -0.88 -39.46 13.83
C CYS A 311 -1.44 -38.36 12.90
N LEU A 312 -1.79 -37.20 13.47
CA LEU A 312 -2.22 -36.03 12.69
C LEU A 312 -1.06 -35.10 12.39
N PHE A 313 0.00 -35.13 13.22
CA PHE A 313 1.21 -34.36 13.04
C PHE A 313 2.30 -35.25 12.44
N ASP A 314 2.99 -34.75 11.42
CA ASP A 314 4.22 -35.36 10.90
C ASP A 314 5.25 -34.29 10.48
N GLU A 315 6.49 -34.73 10.23
CA GLU A 315 7.60 -33.84 9.86
C GLU A 315 7.40 -33.18 8.49
N GLU A 316 6.75 -33.86 7.54
CA GLU A 316 6.51 -33.30 6.22
C GLU A 316 5.46 -32.16 6.28
N HIS A 317 4.45 -32.32 7.12
CA HIS A 317 3.50 -31.26 7.47
C HIS A 317 4.18 -30.11 8.21
N LEU A 318 5.13 -30.37 9.13
CA LEU A 318 5.91 -29.32 9.79
C LEU A 318 6.62 -28.43 8.76
N VAL A 319 7.35 -29.04 7.83
CA VAL A 319 8.04 -28.32 6.75
C VAL A 319 7.05 -27.47 5.95
N GLY A 320 5.91 -28.04 5.56
CA GLY A 320 4.86 -27.31 4.86
C GLY A 320 4.28 -26.14 5.66
N MET A 321 4.05 -26.32 6.96
CA MET A 321 3.53 -25.27 7.84
C MET A 321 4.52 -24.12 8.05
N VAL A 322 5.80 -24.44 8.21
CA VAL A 322 6.85 -23.43 8.34
C VAL A 322 6.96 -22.61 7.06
N ILE A 323 6.95 -23.25 5.89
CA ILE A 323 6.93 -22.55 4.60
C ILE A 323 5.69 -21.66 4.47
N ASP A 324 4.51 -22.19 4.79
CA ASP A 324 3.23 -21.46 4.75
C ASP A 324 3.26 -20.21 5.63
N LEU A 325 3.71 -20.33 6.88
CA LEU A 325 3.80 -19.20 7.81
C LEU A 325 4.84 -18.18 7.37
N HIS A 326 5.99 -18.64 6.86
CA HIS A 326 7.08 -17.77 6.42
C HIS A 326 6.67 -16.96 5.20
N VAL A 327 6.13 -17.59 4.14
CA VAL A 327 5.70 -16.86 2.94
C VAL A 327 4.55 -15.90 3.23
N ALA A 328 3.59 -16.32 4.07
CA ALA A 328 2.43 -15.49 4.42
C ALA A 328 2.83 -14.27 5.26
N GLY A 329 3.71 -14.46 6.26
CA GLY A 329 4.22 -13.39 7.13
C GLY A 329 5.12 -12.40 6.38
N THR A 330 5.91 -12.89 5.42
CA THR A 330 6.79 -12.04 4.62
C THR A 330 6.00 -11.22 3.59
N ASP A 331 5.41 -11.86 2.59
CA ASP A 331 5.01 -11.14 1.38
C ASP A 331 3.80 -10.20 1.61
N THR A 332 2.91 -10.54 2.54
CA THR A 332 1.70 -9.73 2.77
C THR A 332 1.95 -8.44 3.56
N THR A 333 2.69 -8.50 4.68
CA THR A 333 3.04 -7.30 5.45
C THR A 333 3.91 -6.37 4.61
N SER A 334 4.91 -6.91 3.91
CA SER A 334 5.85 -6.09 3.14
C SER A 334 5.19 -5.34 1.99
N ASN A 335 4.30 -5.98 1.24
CA ASN A 335 3.56 -5.30 0.17
C ASN A 335 2.60 -4.23 0.70
N THR A 336 2.07 -4.43 1.91
CA THR A 336 1.24 -3.43 2.60
C THR A 336 2.09 -2.22 3.02
N LEU A 337 3.28 -2.44 3.61
CA LEU A 337 4.21 -1.37 3.99
C LEU A 337 4.74 -0.62 2.76
N LEU A 338 5.14 -1.32 1.71
CA LEU A 338 5.55 -0.71 0.43
C LEU A 338 4.46 0.21 -0.11
N THR A 339 3.20 -0.23 -0.08
CA THR A 339 2.10 0.61 -0.52
C THR A 339 1.87 1.78 0.43
N ALA A 340 1.89 1.56 1.74
CA ALA A 340 1.74 2.62 2.74
C ALA A 340 2.76 3.75 2.53
N PHE A 341 4.05 3.41 2.37
CA PHE A 341 5.10 4.41 2.14
C PHE A 341 5.02 5.08 0.77
N LEU A 342 4.57 4.38 -0.28
CA LEU A 342 4.27 5.01 -1.57
C LEU A 342 3.19 6.12 -1.43
N TYR A 343 2.12 5.85 -0.69
CA TYR A 343 1.06 6.84 -0.46
C TYR A 343 1.48 7.95 0.51
N LEU A 344 2.19 7.64 1.59
CA LEU A 344 2.67 8.65 2.56
C LEU A 344 3.65 9.66 1.93
N MET A 345 4.52 9.22 1.03
CA MET A 345 5.44 10.11 0.30
C MET A 345 4.73 11.06 -0.67
N THR A 346 3.55 10.67 -1.14
CA THR A 346 2.79 11.40 -2.16
C THR A 346 1.64 12.22 -1.55
N HIS A 347 1.38 12.04 -0.25
CA HIS A 347 0.41 12.79 0.55
C HIS A 347 1.11 13.36 1.80
N PRO A 348 1.97 14.38 1.65
CA PRO A 348 2.78 14.93 2.74
C PRO A 348 1.94 15.49 3.88
N ASP A 349 0.73 15.98 3.59
CA ASP A 349 -0.26 16.45 4.58
C ASP A 349 -0.73 15.32 5.50
N ILE A 350 -1.00 14.13 4.95
CA ILE A 350 -1.37 12.94 5.72
C ILE A 350 -0.17 12.48 6.56
N GLN A 351 1.02 12.46 5.97
CA GLN A 351 2.25 12.07 6.66
C GLN A 351 2.56 13.00 7.85
N GLU A 352 2.50 14.31 7.64
CA GLU A 352 2.75 15.31 8.67
C GLU A 352 1.75 15.19 9.82
N LYS A 353 0.47 14.98 9.53
CA LYS A 353 -0.55 14.81 10.57
C LYS A 353 -0.37 13.53 11.39
N CYS A 354 0.05 12.42 10.76
CA CYS A 354 0.47 11.22 11.50
C CYS A 354 1.65 11.53 12.42
N GLN A 355 2.66 12.21 11.90
CA GLN A 355 3.87 12.55 12.66
C GLN A 355 3.57 13.47 13.85
N GLN A 356 2.69 14.46 13.69
CA GLN A 356 2.23 15.31 14.79
C GLN A 356 1.56 14.49 15.90
N GLU A 357 0.63 13.61 15.55
CA GLU A 357 -0.03 12.73 16.53
C GLU A 357 0.97 11.77 17.22
N ILE A 358 1.93 11.23 16.45
CA ILE A 358 3.00 10.37 16.97
C ILE A 358 3.88 11.12 17.97
N ASP A 359 4.29 12.34 17.64
CA ASP A 359 5.17 13.15 18.47
C ASP A 359 4.46 13.56 19.78
N GLU A 360 3.15 13.86 19.73
CA GLU A 360 2.33 14.17 20.91
C GLU A 360 2.17 12.96 21.83
N VAL A 361 1.78 11.80 21.30
CA VAL A 361 1.52 10.60 22.13
C VAL A 361 2.80 9.98 22.68
N LEU A 362 3.92 10.11 21.95
CA LEU A 362 5.21 9.55 22.36
C LEU A 362 6.13 10.59 23.03
N GLU A 363 5.62 11.77 23.41
CA GLU A 363 6.37 12.77 24.15
C GLU A 363 6.98 12.13 25.43
N GLY A 364 8.30 12.20 25.56
CA GLY A 364 9.04 11.59 26.68
C GLY A 364 9.23 10.07 26.63
N LYS A 365 8.70 9.35 25.62
CA LYS A 365 8.90 7.90 25.47
C LYS A 365 10.09 7.57 24.57
N ALA A 366 10.93 6.63 24.99
CA ALA A 366 12.06 6.17 24.18
C ALA A 366 11.61 5.40 22.91
N GLN A 367 10.61 4.54 23.04
CA GLN A 367 10.09 3.69 21.96
C GLN A 367 8.56 3.65 21.98
N ALA A 368 7.95 3.33 20.84
CA ALA A 368 6.52 3.07 20.75
C ALA A 368 6.17 1.68 21.29
N SER A 369 4.99 1.53 21.86
CA SER A 369 4.38 0.25 22.24
C SER A 369 3.14 0.00 21.40
N PHE A 370 2.70 -1.25 21.25
CA PHE A 370 1.51 -1.52 20.45
C PHE A 370 0.24 -0.92 21.08
N GLU A 371 0.21 -0.77 22.41
CA GLU A 371 -0.91 -0.16 23.14
C GLU A 371 -1.08 1.34 22.87
N ASP A 372 -0.02 2.04 22.43
CA ASP A 372 -0.10 3.46 22.07
C ASP A 372 -1.10 3.73 20.95
N ARG A 373 -1.42 2.71 20.14
CA ARG A 373 -2.45 2.80 19.08
C ARG A 373 -3.76 3.37 19.60
N HIS A 374 -4.15 3.05 20.84
CA HIS A 374 -5.43 3.50 21.42
C HIS A 374 -5.54 5.02 21.55
N ASN A 375 -4.41 5.72 21.60
CA ASN A 375 -4.33 7.18 21.67
C ASN A 375 -3.92 7.81 20.32
N MET A 376 -3.80 7.01 19.25
CA MET A 376 -3.40 7.47 17.91
C MET A 376 -4.50 7.16 16.87
N PRO A 377 -5.72 7.71 17.00
CA PRO A 377 -6.82 7.40 16.10
C PRO A 377 -6.53 7.74 14.63
N TYR A 378 -5.82 8.84 14.35
CA TYR A 378 -5.50 9.25 12.99
C TYR A 378 -4.49 8.30 12.34
N THR A 379 -3.41 7.96 13.05
CA THR A 379 -2.40 7.01 12.59
C THR A 379 -3.00 5.63 12.38
N GLN A 380 -3.90 5.19 13.27
CA GLN A 380 -4.67 3.96 13.04
C GLN A 380 -5.50 4.03 11.77
N ALA A 381 -6.20 5.15 11.52
CA ALA A 381 -6.97 5.34 10.31
C ALA A 381 -6.09 5.28 9.05
N VAL A 382 -4.89 5.87 9.07
CA VAL A 382 -3.92 5.80 7.97
C VAL A 382 -3.43 4.38 7.71
N ILE A 383 -3.11 3.61 8.76
CA ILE A 383 -2.72 2.20 8.61
C ILE A 383 -3.84 1.38 7.97
N HIS A 384 -5.08 1.56 8.42
CA HIS A 384 -6.23 0.84 7.88
C HIS A 384 -6.56 1.25 6.45
N GLU A 385 -6.44 2.55 6.13
CA GLU A 385 -6.60 3.04 4.76
C GLU A 385 -5.49 2.52 3.84
N SER A 386 -4.26 2.42 4.34
CA SER A 386 -3.14 1.79 3.62
C SER A 386 -3.44 0.33 3.30
N GLN A 387 -4.02 -0.43 4.23
CA GLN A 387 -4.46 -1.81 3.97
C GLN A 387 -5.61 -1.89 2.95
N ARG A 388 -6.59 -0.97 3.03
CA ARG A 388 -7.74 -0.94 2.11
C ARG A 388 -7.28 -0.69 0.68
N ILE A 389 -6.37 0.28 0.48
CA ILE A 389 -5.84 0.65 -0.83
C ILE A 389 -4.78 -0.33 -1.33
N ALA A 390 -3.95 -0.90 -0.46
CA ALA A 390 -2.99 -1.94 -0.84
C ALA A 390 -3.69 -3.15 -1.45
N ASP A 391 -4.90 -3.48 -0.96
CA ASP A 391 -5.74 -4.56 -1.48
C ASP A 391 -4.89 -5.84 -1.68
N THR A 392 -4.07 -6.14 -0.67
CA THR A 392 -2.89 -7.01 -0.83
C THR A 392 -3.25 -8.40 -1.34
N VAL A 393 -4.45 -8.93 -1.03
CA VAL A 393 -4.93 -10.25 -1.50
C VAL A 393 -6.34 -10.08 -2.11
N PRO A 394 -6.44 -9.53 -3.34
CA PRO A 394 -7.69 -8.97 -3.86
C PRO A 394 -8.79 -10.02 -4.09
N LEU A 395 -8.42 -11.27 -4.36
CA LEU A 395 -9.35 -12.38 -4.61
C LEU A 395 -9.43 -13.39 -3.45
N SER A 396 -8.94 -12.99 -2.26
CA SER A 396 -8.71 -13.91 -1.15
C SER A 396 -7.87 -15.12 -1.59
N VAL A 397 -7.81 -16.14 -0.74
CA VAL A 397 -7.42 -17.48 -1.18
C VAL A 397 -8.69 -18.21 -1.60
N PHE A 398 -8.70 -18.85 -2.77
CA PHE A 398 -9.91 -19.48 -3.28
C PHE A 398 -10.50 -20.53 -2.31
N HIS A 399 -11.81 -20.51 -2.20
CA HIS A 399 -12.61 -21.41 -1.36
C HIS A 399 -13.24 -22.51 -2.23
N CYS A 400 -13.80 -23.52 -1.57
CA CYS A 400 -14.52 -24.61 -2.22
C CYS A 400 -15.71 -25.02 -1.36
N THR A 401 -16.85 -25.32 -1.98
CA THR A 401 -18.02 -25.78 -1.24
C THR A 401 -17.84 -27.21 -0.72
N THR A 402 -18.07 -27.43 0.57
CA THR A 402 -17.88 -28.74 1.24
C THR A 402 -19.09 -29.68 1.04
N ARG A 403 -20.25 -29.11 0.69
CA ARG A 403 -21.51 -29.80 0.35
C ARG A 403 -22.33 -28.94 -0.62
N ASP A 404 -23.39 -29.53 -1.18
CA ASP A 404 -24.39 -28.77 -1.93
C ASP A 404 -25.03 -27.73 -1.01
N THR A 405 -25.11 -26.49 -1.49
CA THR A 405 -25.55 -25.33 -0.69
C THR A 405 -26.33 -24.32 -1.54
N GLN A 406 -26.88 -23.30 -0.89
CA GLN A 406 -27.49 -22.14 -1.52
C GLN A 406 -26.77 -20.85 -1.11
N LEU A 407 -26.72 -19.90 -2.03
CA LEU A 407 -26.17 -18.57 -1.77
C LEU A 407 -26.92 -17.55 -2.60
N MET A 408 -27.47 -16.51 -1.97
CA MET A 408 -28.20 -15.44 -2.67
C MET A 408 -29.30 -15.97 -3.62
N GLY A 409 -29.95 -17.08 -3.26
CA GLY A 409 -30.99 -17.74 -4.06
C GLY A 409 -30.50 -18.69 -5.16
N TYR A 410 -29.19 -18.81 -5.37
CA TYR A 410 -28.59 -19.75 -6.32
C TYR A 410 -28.24 -21.08 -5.67
N SER A 411 -28.33 -22.17 -6.43
CA SER A 411 -27.89 -23.51 -6.01
C SER A 411 -26.43 -23.72 -6.40
N ILE A 412 -25.57 -24.02 -5.43
CA ILE A 412 -24.14 -24.22 -5.61
C ILE A 412 -23.77 -25.66 -5.24
N PRO A 413 -23.42 -26.52 -6.22
CA PRO A 413 -23.01 -27.90 -5.93
C PRO A 413 -21.74 -27.99 -5.09
N LYS A 414 -21.56 -29.10 -4.38
CA LYS A 414 -20.31 -29.48 -3.69
C LYS A 414 -19.13 -29.45 -4.66
N GLY A 415 -17.97 -29.01 -4.16
CA GLY A 415 -16.74 -28.99 -4.95
C GLY A 415 -16.65 -27.80 -5.92
N THR A 416 -17.59 -26.85 -5.84
CA THR A 416 -17.55 -25.64 -6.67
C THR A 416 -16.50 -24.69 -6.14
N LEU A 417 -15.62 -24.19 -7.02
CA LEU A 417 -14.62 -23.20 -6.68
C LEU A 417 -15.31 -21.86 -6.37
N ILE A 418 -14.95 -21.23 -5.26
CA ILE A 418 -15.51 -19.94 -4.82
C ILE A 418 -14.38 -18.92 -4.79
N ILE A 419 -14.58 -17.79 -5.46
CA ILE A 419 -13.61 -16.69 -5.57
C ILE A 419 -14.22 -15.46 -4.87
N PRO A 420 -13.88 -15.20 -3.59
CA PRO A 420 -14.29 -13.98 -2.90
C PRO A 420 -13.47 -12.80 -3.42
N ASN A 421 -14.11 -11.90 -4.17
CA ASN A 421 -13.46 -10.68 -4.64
C ASN A 421 -13.45 -9.62 -3.53
N LEU A 422 -12.46 -9.69 -2.62
CA LEU A 422 -12.31 -8.73 -1.52
C LEU A 422 -12.10 -7.30 -2.02
N SER A 423 -11.42 -7.12 -3.15
CA SER A 423 -11.23 -5.82 -3.83
C SER A 423 -12.56 -5.10 -4.05
N SER A 424 -13.61 -5.86 -4.41
CA SER A 424 -14.95 -5.29 -4.63
C SER A 424 -15.61 -4.78 -3.35
N ILE A 425 -15.27 -5.35 -2.18
CA ILE A 425 -15.76 -4.87 -0.87
C ILE A 425 -14.98 -3.62 -0.47
N LEU A 426 -13.65 -3.66 -0.60
CA LEU A 426 -12.75 -2.57 -0.18
C LEU A 426 -12.91 -1.28 -1.00
N SER A 427 -13.68 -1.33 -2.09
CA SER A 427 -14.03 -0.19 -2.94
C SER A 427 -15.54 -0.04 -3.18
N GLU A 428 -16.38 -0.70 -2.37
CA GLU A 428 -17.85 -0.69 -2.53
C GLU A 428 -18.46 0.68 -2.19
N GLU A 429 -19.11 1.30 -3.18
CA GLU A 429 -19.86 2.54 -2.97
C GLU A 429 -20.96 2.34 -1.90
N GLY A 430 -21.06 3.28 -0.96
CA GLY A 430 -21.98 3.20 0.17
C GLY A 430 -21.45 2.44 1.39
N GLN A 431 -20.34 1.71 1.29
CA GLN A 431 -19.60 1.20 2.46
C GLN A 431 -18.44 2.11 2.88
N TRP A 432 -17.94 2.93 1.95
CA TRP A 432 -16.81 3.85 2.15
C TRP A 432 -17.22 5.28 1.85
N LYS A 433 -16.70 6.25 2.61
CA LYS A 433 -16.92 7.68 2.36
C LYS A 433 -16.20 8.11 1.08
N PHE A 434 -14.97 7.62 0.91
CA PHE A 434 -14.10 7.89 -0.23
C PHE A 434 -13.57 6.54 -0.78
N PRO A 435 -14.36 5.80 -1.57
CA PRO A 435 -14.01 4.44 -2.02
C PRO A 435 -12.83 4.37 -3.00
N HIS A 436 -12.49 5.47 -3.67
CA HIS A 436 -11.52 5.51 -4.77
C HIS A 436 -10.33 6.45 -4.52
N GLU A 437 -10.23 7.00 -3.32
CA GLU A 437 -9.15 7.90 -2.90
C GLU A 437 -8.46 7.30 -1.68
N PHE A 438 -7.18 7.60 -1.49
CA PHE A 438 -6.49 7.30 -0.24
C PHE A 438 -6.86 8.36 0.80
N ASN A 439 -7.87 8.05 1.62
CA ASN A 439 -8.43 9.01 2.56
C ASN A 439 -8.67 8.39 3.95
N PRO A 440 -7.89 8.77 4.98
CA PRO A 440 -8.04 8.26 6.35
C PRO A 440 -9.43 8.52 6.96
N ALA A 441 -10.20 9.50 6.45
CA ALA A 441 -11.55 9.78 6.94
C ALA A 441 -12.53 8.59 6.76
N ASN A 442 -12.19 7.61 5.91
CA ASN A 442 -12.88 6.32 5.80
C ASN A 442 -12.94 5.55 7.13
N PHE A 443 -11.98 5.79 8.03
CA PHE A 443 -11.83 5.10 9.32
C PHE A 443 -11.96 6.03 10.53
N LEU A 444 -12.51 7.23 10.33
CA LEU A 444 -12.73 8.21 11.41
C LEU A 444 -14.21 8.54 11.51
N ASN A 445 -14.75 8.61 12.72
CA ASN A 445 -16.11 9.12 12.94
C ASN A 445 -16.14 10.66 12.97
N GLU A 446 -17.31 11.26 13.17
CA GLU A 446 -17.49 12.73 13.20
C GLU A 446 -16.69 13.40 14.33
N GLN A 447 -16.35 12.66 15.39
CA GLN A 447 -15.54 13.13 16.52
C GLN A 447 -14.02 12.90 16.31
N GLY A 448 -13.61 12.41 15.14
CA GLY A 448 -12.22 12.11 14.82
C GLY A 448 -11.67 10.87 15.55
N GLN A 449 -12.53 10.02 16.12
CA GLN A 449 -12.13 8.76 16.72
C GLN A 449 -12.04 7.67 15.66
N PHE A 450 -11.14 6.72 15.88
CA PHE A 450 -10.99 5.57 14.99
C PHE A 450 -12.24 4.69 15.02
N GLU A 451 -12.80 4.42 13.84
CA GLU A 451 -13.94 3.53 13.65
C GLU A 451 -13.63 2.58 12.49
N LYS A 452 -13.77 1.28 12.72
CA LYS A 452 -13.49 0.24 11.72
C LYS A 452 -14.80 -0.23 11.07
N PRO A 453 -15.06 0.08 9.78
CA PRO A 453 -16.24 -0.43 9.08
C PRO A 453 -16.27 -1.96 9.03
N GLU A 454 -17.47 -2.56 9.08
CA GLU A 454 -17.61 -4.02 8.95
C GLU A 454 -17.16 -4.53 7.57
N ALA A 455 -17.30 -3.69 6.53
CA ALA A 455 -16.83 -3.96 5.17
C ALA A 455 -15.29 -4.02 5.05
N PHE A 456 -14.54 -3.61 6.08
CA PHE A 456 -13.09 -3.74 6.09
C PHE A 456 -12.66 -5.20 6.35
N LEU A 457 -12.51 -5.96 5.27
CA LEU A 457 -12.15 -7.38 5.29
C LEU A 457 -10.84 -7.73 4.55
N PRO A 458 -9.72 -7.00 4.73
CA PRO A 458 -8.45 -7.35 4.07
C PRO A 458 -7.89 -8.71 4.53
N PHE A 459 -8.33 -9.21 5.69
CA PHE A 459 -7.94 -10.49 6.28
C PHE A 459 -8.97 -11.61 6.03
N SER A 460 -9.92 -11.40 5.11
CA SER A 460 -11.07 -12.28 4.88
C SER A 460 -11.96 -12.41 6.14
N ALA A 461 -12.84 -13.41 6.19
CA ALA A 461 -13.73 -13.68 7.31
C ALA A 461 -13.97 -15.19 7.52
N GLY A 462 -14.62 -15.55 8.63
CA GLY A 462 -15.02 -16.92 8.92
C GLY A 462 -13.88 -17.84 9.41
N PRO A 463 -14.07 -19.17 9.38
CA PRO A 463 -13.10 -20.13 9.90
C PRO A 463 -11.71 -20.02 9.26
N ARG A 464 -11.65 -19.56 8.01
CA ARG A 464 -10.44 -19.40 7.20
C ARG A 464 -9.85 -17.99 7.27
N MET A 465 -10.34 -17.11 8.16
CA MET A 465 -9.77 -15.78 8.37
C MET A 465 -8.26 -15.85 8.63
N CYS A 466 -7.53 -14.80 8.25
CA CYS A 466 -6.07 -14.77 8.36
C CYS A 466 -5.61 -15.19 9.76
N LEU A 467 -4.69 -16.16 9.81
CA LEU A 467 -4.12 -16.65 11.07
C LEU A 467 -3.18 -15.61 11.69
N GLY A 468 -2.49 -14.83 10.85
CA GLY A 468 -1.50 -13.84 11.26
C GLY A 468 -2.05 -12.41 11.42
N GLU A 469 -3.37 -12.19 11.45
CA GLU A 469 -3.95 -10.83 11.52
C GLU A 469 -3.37 -10.00 12.67
N SER A 470 -3.30 -10.57 13.88
CA SER A 470 -2.76 -9.86 15.04
C SER A 470 -1.28 -9.51 14.88
N LEU A 471 -0.49 -10.40 14.28
CA LEU A 471 0.93 -10.14 14.01
C LEU A 471 1.10 -9.02 13.00
N ALA A 472 0.39 -9.10 11.87
CA ALA A 472 0.45 -8.10 10.82
C ALA A 472 0.04 -6.72 11.33
N ARG A 473 -1.02 -6.61 12.16
CA ARG A 473 -1.42 -5.33 12.76
C ARG A 473 -0.34 -4.74 13.66
N MET A 474 0.35 -5.57 14.45
CA MET A 474 1.47 -5.14 15.28
C MET A 474 2.66 -4.68 14.44
N GLU A 475 3.05 -5.46 13.42
CA GLU A 475 4.14 -5.11 12.50
C GLU A 475 3.86 -3.80 11.78
N LEU A 476 2.68 -3.66 11.17
CA LEU A 476 2.28 -2.45 10.46
C LEU A 476 2.32 -1.22 11.36
N PHE A 477 1.78 -1.31 12.58
CA PHE A 477 1.76 -0.19 13.51
C PHE A 477 3.17 0.18 14.01
N LEU A 478 3.90 -0.78 14.57
CA LEU A 478 5.20 -0.52 15.20
C LEU A 478 6.24 -0.06 14.18
N ILE A 479 6.28 -0.68 13.00
CA ILE A 479 7.22 -0.28 11.94
C ILE A 479 6.86 1.11 11.42
N LEU A 480 5.60 1.37 11.05
CA LEU A 480 5.19 2.67 10.51
C LEU A 480 5.42 3.80 11.51
N VAL A 481 5.03 3.63 12.77
CA VAL A 481 5.22 4.65 13.82
C VAL A 481 6.71 4.89 14.07
N THR A 482 7.51 3.84 14.20
CA THR A 482 8.96 3.98 14.44
C THR A 482 9.64 4.73 13.29
N LEU A 483 9.27 4.41 12.06
CA LEU A 483 9.84 5.05 10.87
C LEU A 483 9.39 6.50 10.70
N LEU A 484 8.09 6.80 10.83
CA LEU A 484 7.57 8.18 10.73
C LEU A 484 8.07 9.07 11.86
N ARG A 485 8.35 8.52 13.04
CA ARG A 485 8.97 9.27 14.13
C ARG A 485 10.39 9.75 13.80
N ARG A 486 11.13 8.99 12.99
CA ARG A 486 12.56 9.22 12.73
C ARG A 486 12.82 9.92 11.39
N PHE A 487 11.97 9.69 10.41
CA PHE A 487 12.20 10.12 9.03
C PHE A 487 10.98 10.81 8.44
N GLN A 488 11.27 11.73 7.53
CA GLN A 488 10.33 12.27 6.57
C GLN A 488 10.62 11.59 5.24
N PHE A 489 9.58 10.99 4.66
CA PHE A 489 9.64 10.27 3.42
C PHE A 489 9.17 11.18 2.29
N VAL A 490 9.96 11.28 1.23
CA VAL A 490 9.75 12.25 0.15
C VAL A 490 9.75 11.54 -1.20
N TRP A 491 8.77 11.87 -2.04
CA TRP A 491 8.74 11.43 -3.43
C TRP A 491 9.85 12.14 -4.23
N PRO A 492 10.68 11.42 -5.02
CA PRO A 492 11.76 12.07 -5.76
C PRO A 492 11.24 13.07 -6.80
N GLU A 493 11.76 14.30 -6.77
CA GLU A 493 11.36 15.38 -7.67
C GLU A 493 11.60 15.04 -9.15
N ASP A 494 12.62 14.23 -9.44
CA ASP A 494 13.00 13.78 -10.78
C ASP A 494 12.19 12.56 -11.27
N ALA A 495 11.34 11.95 -10.44
CA ALA A 495 10.59 10.74 -10.77
C ALA A 495 9.26 10.98 -11.49
N GLY A 496 8.84 12.24 -11.69
CA GLY A 496 7.55 12.57 -12.30
C GLY A 496 6.37 12.15 -11.43
N GLU A 497 5.19 11.95 -12.04
CA GLU A 497 4.00 11.51 -11.31
C GLU A 497 4.13 10.04 -10.83
N PRO A 498 3.71 9.72 -9.59
CA PRO A 498 3.73 8.35 -9.09
C PRO A 498 2.78 7.43 -9.87
N ASP A 499 3.28 6.23 -10.24
CA ASP A 499 2.46 5.20 -10.86
C ASP A 499 1.90 4.23 -9.82
N PHE A 500 0.62 4.42 -9.48
CA PHE A 500 -0.11 3.58 -8.53
C PHE A 500 -0.65 2.27 -9.15
N THR A 501 -0.32 1.95 -10.40
CA THR A 501 -0.81 0.71 -11.03
C THR A 501 -0.24 -0.52 -10.32
N PRO A 502 -1.09 -1.38 -9.72
CA PRO A 502 -0.63 -2.56 -9.01
C PRO A 502 -0.06 -3.61 -9.96
N VAL A 503 0.99 -4.31 -9.52
CA VAL A 503 1.47 -5.54 -10.15
C VAL A 503 0.69 -6.71 -9.55
N TYR A 504 -0.11 -7.36 -10.39
CA TYR A 504 -1.01 -8.44 -9.98
C TYR A 504 -0.28 -9.79 -9.82
N GLY A 505 -0.66 -10.53 -8.78
CA GLY A 505 -0.19 -11.87 -8.45
C GLY A 505 -1.18 -12.57 -7.50
N ILE A 506 -0.70 -13.50 -6.66
CA ILE A 506 -1.47 -13.93 -5.46
C ILE A 506 -1.67 -12.71 -4.56
N THR A 507 -0.56 -12.02 -4.33
CA THR A 507 -0.51 -10.73 -3.67
C THR A 507 -0.37 -9.62 -4.69
N VAL A 508 -0.89 -8.45 -4.35
CA VAL A 508 -0.68 -7.21 -5.10
C VAL A 508 0.52 -6.48 -4.51
N THR A 509 1.41 -5.99 -5.37
CA THR A 509 2.59 -5.21 -4.98
C THR A 509 2.66 -3.94 -5.83
N PRO A 510 3.11 -2.79 -5.28
CA PRO A 510 3.33 -1.61 -6.09
C PRO A 510 4.44 -1.85 -7.11
N LYS A 511 4.45 -1.04 -8.18
CA LYS A 511 5.60 -1.02 -9.08
C LYS A 511 6.85 -0.54 -8.33
N PRO A 512 8.06 -0.98 -8.73
CA PRO A 512 9.29 -0.46 -8.12
C PRO A 512 9.33 1.07 -8.17
N TYR A 513 9.57 1.69 -7.02
CA TYR A 513 9.69 3.14 -6.88
C TYR A 513 10.98 3.50 -6.12
N ARG A 514 11.36 4.78 -6.17
CA ARG A 514 12.45 5.35 -5.35
C ARG A 514 11.85 6.10 -4.18
N MET A 515 12.52 6.03 -3.04
CA MET A 515 12.12 6.62 -1.77
C MET A 515 13.20 7.58 -1.31
N GLY A 516 12.86 8.86 -1.19
CA GLY A 516 13.70 9.89 -0.58
C GLY A 516 13.53 9.90 0.93
N LEU A 517 14.63 10.14 1.65
CA LEU A 517 14.67 10.11 3.11
C LEU A 517 15.35 11.37 3.63
N THR A 518 14.64 12.12 4.46
CA THR A 518 15.21 13.20 5.26
C THR A 518 15.04 12.87 6.74
N GLN A 519 16.10 13.12 7.52
CA GLN A 519 16.04 12.88 8.96
C GLN A 519 15.12 13.91 9.60
N ARG A 520 14.20 13.45 10.46
CA ARG A 520 13.40 14.36 11.26
C ARG A 520 14.20 14.74 12.49
N TYR A 521 14.51 16.02 12.57
CA TYR A 521 14.84 16.65 13.84
C TYR A 521 13.52 17.12 14.46
N GLY A 522 13.36 16.97 15.77
CA GLY A 522 12.15 17.41 16.46
C GLY A 522 11.90 18.91 16.27
N ASN A 523 10.81 19.42 16.85
CA ASN A 523 10.44 20.85 16.79
C ASN A 523 11.52 21.81 17.32
N VAL A 524 12.51 21.30 18.07
CA VAL A 524 13.66 22.07 18.54
C VAL A 524 14.92 21.31 18.22
N TYR A 525 15.81 21.90 17.44
CA TYR A 525 17.10 21.29 17.09
C TYR A 525 18.21 22.32 17.03
N SER A 526 19.45 21.88 17.23
CA SER A 526 20.62 22.74 17.17
C SER A 526 21.44 22.46 15.91
N LEU A 527 21.99 23.51 15.34
CA LEU A 527 22.94 23.47 14.24
C LEU A 527 24.04 24.50 14.49
N TYR A 528 25.18 24.36 13.83
CA TYR A 528 26.25 25.35 13.91
C TYR A 528 26.19 26.28 12.71
N ILE A 529 26.02 27.58 12.94
CA ILE A 529 26.19 28.61 11.90
C ILE A 529 27.59 29.17 12.06
N GLY A 530 28.51 28.67 11.23
CA GLY A 530 29.95 28.87 11.42
C GLY A 530 30.43 28.15 12.68
N GLY A 531 31.02 28.90 13.63
CA GLY A 531 31.47 28.37 14.92
C GLY A 531 30.49 28.58 16.09
N ARG A 532 29.28 29.07 15.82
CA ARG A 532 28.29 29.39 16.87
C ARG A 532 27.13 28.39 16.85
N PRO A 533 26.74 27.83 18.01
CA PRO A 533 25.53 27.03 18.08
C PRO A 533 24.31 27.93 17.88
N ALA A 534 23.40 27.49 17.03
CA ALA A 534 22.10 28.09 16.79
C ALA A 534 21.02 27.05 17.08
N VAL A 535 19.97 27.45 17.79
CA VAL A 535 18.78 26.62 18.01
C VAL A 535 17.72 27.05 17.03
N VAL A 536 17.23 26.12 16.23
CA VAL A 536 16.09 26.32 15.35
C VAL A 536 14.83 25.83 16.05
N LEU A 537 13.84 26.69 16.10
CA LEU A 537 12.51 26.40 16.62
C LEU A 537 11.56 26.25 15.44
N ASN A 538 10.99 25.07 15.30
CA ASN A 538 10.01 24.74 14.27
C ASN A 538 8.68 24.33 14.92
N GLY A 539 7.57 24.60 14.23
CA GLY A 539 6.22 24.28 14.71
C GLY A 539 5.63 25.31 15.70
N LEU A 540 4.31 25.44 15.65
CA LEU A 540 3.58 26.49 16.38
C LEU A 540 3.78 26.44 17.90
N LYS A 541 3.80 25.23 18.50
CA LYS A 541 3.95 25.06 19.95
C LYS A 541 5.30 25.61 20.44
N ALA A 542 6.40 25.18 19.82
CA ALA A 542 7.76 25.61 20.19
C ALA A 542 7.98 27.11 19.92
N VAL A 543 7.52 27.62 18.78
CA VAL A 543 7.63 29.05 18.44
C VAL A 543 6.80 29.90 19.41
N LYS A 544 5.57 29.48 19.75
CA LYS A 544 4.72 30.20 20.71
C LYS A 544 5.31 30.16 22.11
N GLU A 545 5.83 29.01 22.54
CA GLU A 545 6.50 28.88 23.84
C GLU A 545 7.69 29.83 23.95
N ALA A 546 8.56 29.87 22.94
CA ALA A 546 9.72 30.76 22.95
C ALA A 546 9.36 32.24 22.80
N LEU A 547 8.55 32.58 21.78
CA LEU A 547 8.32 33.98 21.38
C LEU A 547 7.12 34.65 22.08
N VAL A 548 6.26 33.88 22.76
CA VAL A 548 5.09 34.41 23.48
C VAL A 548 5.17 34.10 24.95
N THR A 549 5.31 32.84 25.35
CA THR A 549 5.33 32.45 26.77
C THR A 549 6.61 32.92 27.46
N ASN A 550 7.77 32.66 26.85
CA ASN A 550 9.10 33.01 27.34
C ASN A 550 9.70 34.18 26.56
N ALA A 551 8.86 35.09 26.07
CA ALA A 551 9.25 36.15 25.14
C ALA A 551 10.43 37.02 25.63
N VAL A 552 10.58 37.19 26.95
CA VAL A 552 11.69 37.96 27.53
C VAL A 552 13.02 37.21 27.36
N ASP A 553 13.05 35.91 27.64
CA ASP A 553 14.28 35.11 27.58
C ASP A 553 14.76 34.92 26.12
N PHE A 554 13.84 34.93 25.16
CA PHE A 554 14.11 34.82 23.72
C PHE A 554 14.11 36.17 22.98
N SER A 555 14.08 37.29 23.70
CA SER A 555 14.04 38.63 23.08
C SER A 555 15.40 39.12 22.55
N GLY A 556 16.49 38.49 22.98
CA GLY A 556 17.86 38.86 22.61
C GLY A 556 18.10 38.81 21.10
N ARG A 557 19.08 39.60 20.64
CA ARG A 557 19.53 39.59 19.24
C ARG A 557 20.98 39.10 19.17
N PRO A 558 21.33 38.26 18.18
CA PRO A 558 22.70 37.79 18.07
C PRO A 558 23.64 38.98 17.80
N GLU A 559 24.59 39.20 18.70
CA GLU A 559 25.69 40.15 18.45
C GLU A 559 26.55 39.64 17.30
N ASN A 560 26.31 40.17 16.10
CA ASN A 560 27.19 39.96 14.97
C ASN A 560 27.85 41.29 14.59
N SER A 561 29.10 41.20 14.10
CA SER A 561 29.92 42.38 13.79
C SER A 561 29.23 43.29 12.77
N LEU A 562 28.45 42.72 11.85
CA LEU A 562 27.71 43.45 10.83
C LEU A 562 26.57 44.31 11.43
N THR A 563 25.71 43.74 12.27
CA THR A 563 24.59 44.46 12.89
C THR A 563 25.09 45.52 13.85
N ASN A 564 26.16 45.23 14.60
CA ASN A 564 26.81 46.22 15.46
C ASN A 564 27.47 47.34 14.65
N HIS A 565 28.04 47.05 13.48
CA HIS A 565 28.62 48.10 12.63
C HIS A 565 27.55 48.97 11.96
N LEU A 566 26.45 48.37 11.51
CA LEU A 566 25.34 49.06 10.84
C LEU A 566 24.51 49.93 11.78
N SER A 567 24.17 49.39 12.96
CA SER A 567 23.25 50.06 13.90
C SER A 567 23.95 50.76 15.07
N LYS A 568 25.22 50.42 15.35
CA LYS A 568 25.93 50.82 16.58
C LYS A 568 25.11 50.56 17.85
N GLY A 569 24.29 49.51 17.85
CA GLY A 569 23.39 49.16 18.96
C GLY A 569 22.19 50.11 19.13
N LYS A 570 21.86 50.94 18.14
CA LYS A 570 20.74 51.90 18.18
C LYS A 570 19.56 51.44 17.32
N GLY A 571 18.35 51.83 17.71
CA GLY A 571 17.10 51.55 16.98
C GLY A 571 16.27 50.42 17.57
N VAL A 572 15.26 49.96 16.84
CA VAL A 572 14.29 48.95 17.33
C VAL A 572 14.49 47.57 16.69
N ILE A 573 15.16 47.49 15.54
CA ILE A 573 15.29 46.24 14.76
C ILE A 573 16.52 45.43 15.18
N PHE A 574 17.67 46.09 15.35
CA PHE A 574 18.97 45.43 15.60
C PHE A 574 19.55 45.69 16.99
N ALA A 575 18.90 46.53 17.82
CA ALA A 575 19.33 46.76 19.19
C ALA A 575 18.87 45.63 20.10
N ASP A 576 19.69 45.33 21.11
CA ASP A 576 19.41 44.28 22.08
C ASP A 576 18.27 44.67 23.03
N TYR A 577 17.63 43.66 23.62
CA TYR A 577 16.50 43.89 24.53
C TYR A 577 16.98 44.53 25.84
N GLY A 578 16.50 45.75 26.12
CA GLY A 578 16.87 46.50 27.32
C GLY A 578 15.97 47.71 27.56
N PRO A 579 16.20 48.49 28.63
CA PRO A 579 15.38 49.65 28.98
C PRO A 579 15.23 50.65 27.83
N SER A 580 16.36 50.96 27.16
CA SER A 580 16.38 51.85 26.00
C SER A 580 15.55 51.31 24.83
N TRP A 581 15.66 50.01 24.50
CA TRP A 581 14.85 49.42 23.43
C TRP A 581 13.35 49.46 23.76
N LYS A 582 12.98 49.19 25.02
CA LYS A 582 11.58 49.24 25.47
C LYS A 582 10.98 50.63 25.28
N GLU A 583 11.71 51.68 25.67
CA GLU A 583 11.28 53.06 25.50
C GLU A 583 11.12 53.42 24.02
N HIS A 584 12.13 53.14 23.20
CA HIS A 584 12.08 53.45 21.76
C HIS A 584 10.99 52.65 21.04
N ARG A 585 10.78 51.38 21.39
CA ARG A 585 9.69 50.57 20.83
C ARG A 585 8.33 51.09 21.27
N CYS A 586 8.16 51.43 22.54
CA CYS A 586 6.90 51.98 23.06
C CYS A 586 6.57 53.30 22.35
N PHE A 587 7.56 54.20 22.24
CA PHE A 587 7.43 55.43 21.48
C PHE A 587 7.06 55.17 20.01
N ALA A 588 7.75 54.26 19.34
CA ALA A 588 7.47 53.91 17.94
C ALA A 588 6.05 53.35 17.77
N LEU A 589 5.61 52.44 18.62
CA LEU A 589 4.26 51.86 18.56
C LEU A 589 3.18 52.89 18.88
N MET A 590 3.38 53.75 19.88
CA MET A 590 2.46 54.85 20.19
C MET A 590 2.36 55.84 19.02
N THR A 591 3.51 56.19 18.43
CA THR A 591 3.57 57.08 17.27
C THR A 591 2.86 56.46 16.09
N LEU A 592 3.18 55.21 15.73
CA LEU A 592 2.53 54.48 14.64
C LEU A 592 1.01 54.34 14.83
N ARG A 593 0.56 54.11 16.07
CA ARG A 593 -0.87 54.09 16.42
C ARG A 593 -1.54 55.46 16.27
N ASN A 594 -0.84 56.54 16.63
CA ASN A 594 -1.33 57.91 16.48
C ASN A 594 -1.32 58.38 15.01
N PHE A 595 -0.36 57.91 14.20
CA PHE A 595 -0.24 58.19 12.76
C PHE A 595 -1.07 57.27 11.86
N GLY A 596 -1.75 56.27 12.42
CA GLY A 596 -2.89 55.62 11.76
C GLY A 596 -2.81 54.11 11.53
N LEU A 597 -1.88 53.37 12.14
CA LEU A 597 -2.05 51.92 12.28
C LEU A 597 -3.28 51.68 13.18
N ALA A 598 -4.45 51.43 12.55
CA ALA A 598 -5.81 51.25 13.10
C ALA A 598 -6.85 52.38 12.94
N LYS A 599 -6.74 53.28 11.94
CA LYS A 599 -7.82 54.25 11.56
C LYS A 599 -8.00 54.41 10.05
N GLN A 600 -9.16 54.92 9.61
CA GLN A 600 -9.56 55.28 8.22
C GLN A 600 -8.49 56.07 7.43
N SER A 601 -7.57 56.77 8.10
CA SER A 601 -6.44 57.50 7.50
C SER A 601 -5.46 56.60 6.74
N MET A 602 -5.11 55.43 7.29
CA MET A 602 -4.14 54.53 6.66
C MET A 602 -4.77 53.77 5.49
N GLU A 603 -6.03 53.36 5.66
CA GLU A 603 -6.84 52.78 4.60
C GLU A 603 -6.94 53.74 3.40
N LYS A 604 -7.25 55.02 3.64
CA LYS A 604 -7.28 56.05 2.58
C LYS A 604 -5.94 56.23 1.87
N ARG A 605 -4.82 56.15 2.59
CA ARG A 605 -3.46 56.27 2.03
C ARG A 605 -3.09 55.04 1.19
N ILE A 606 -3.42 53.84 1.67
CA ILE A 606 -3.23 52.59 0.94
C ILE A 606 -4.10 52.58 -0.33
N LEU A 607 -5.35 53.02 -0.22
CA LEU A 607 -6.27 53.10 -1.36
C LEU A 607 -5.78 54.09 -2.41
N GLY A 608 -5.32 55.28 -1.99
CA GLY A 608 -4.73 56.27 -2.90
C GLY A 608 -3.48 55.75 -3.60
N GLU A 609 -2.61 55.01 -2.90
CA GLU A 609 -1.45 54.38 -3.54
C GLU A 609 -1.86 53.27 -4.51
N ALA A 610 -2.91 52.49 -4.17
CA ALA A 610 -3.45 51.48 -5.08
C ALA A 610 -4.01 52.10 -6.37
N GLU A 611 -4.69 53.25 -6.30
CA GLU A 611 -5.15 54.01 -7.46
C GLU A 611 -3.96 54.47 -8.34
N HIS A 612 -2.87 54.93 -7.73
CA HIS A 612 -1.64 55.30 -8.45
C HIS A 612 -0.99 54.09 -9.15
N ILE A 613 -0.97 52.93 -8.50
CA ILE A 613 -0.47 51.68 -9.10
C ILE A 613 -1.32 51.25 -10.29
N VAL A 614 -2.65 51.30 -10.15
CA VAL A 614 -3.59 50.96 -11.23
C VAL A 614 -3.37 51.89 -12.42
N ALA A 615 -3.30 53.21 -12.21
CA ALA A 615 -3.03 54.17 -13.27
C ALA A 615 -1.67 53.95 -13.96
N ARG A 616 -0.67 53.44 -13.23
CA ARG A 616 0.67 53.11 -13.76
C ARG A 616 0.64 51.80 -14.57
N LEU A 617 -0.12 50.81 -14.13
CA LEU A 617 -0.36 49.57 -14.87
C LEU A 617 -1.14 49.83 -16.18
N GLU A 618 -2.14 50.71 -16.14
CA GLU A 618 -2.91 51.12 -17.32
C GLU A 618 -2.06 51.85 -18.37
N LYS A 619 -1.07 52.64 -17.94
CA LYS A 619 -0.11 53.32 -18.83
C LYS A 619 0.95 52.39 -19.44
N CYS A 620 1.14 51.18 -18.91
CA CYS A 620 2.09 50.19 -19.40
C CYS A 620 1.52 49.33 -20.56
N SER A 621 0.74 49.91 -21.46
CA SER A 621 0.16 49.21 -22.62
C SER A 621 1.25 48.75 -23.60
N GLY A 622 1.78 47.53 -23.39
CA GLY A 622 2.72 46.84 -24.28
C GLY A 622 4.12 46.55 -23.74
N GLY A 623 4.43 46.88 -22.47
CA GLY A 623 5.74 46.60 -21.84
C GLY A 623 5.67 45.58 -20.69
N SER A 624 6.78 44.90 -20.38
CA SER A 624 6.88 44.05 -19.19
C SER A 624 7.29 44.89 -17.97
N MET A 625 6.59 44.74 -16.84
CA MET A 625 6.91 45.43 -15.59
C MET A 625 7.24 44.41 -14.50
N ASN A 626 8.29 44.67 -13.72
CA ASN A 626 8.72 43.79 -12.64
C ASN A 626 7.81 43.98 -11.41
N ALA A 627 7.03 42.96 -11.08
CA ALA A 627 6.12 42.98 -9.93
C ALA A 627 6.84 43.28 -8.60
N LYS A 628 8.07 42.78 -8.42
CA LYS A 628 8.86 43.04 -7.20
C LYS A 628 9.16 44.53 -7.05
N THR A 629 9.55 45.21 -8.13
CA THR A 629 9.83 46.65 -8.11
C THR A 629 8.55 47.44 -7.83
N LEU A 630 7.43 47.07 -8.45
CA LEU A 630 6.14 47.73 -8.24
C LEU A 630 5.71 47.68 -6.76
N PHE A 631 5.81 46.53 -6.10
CA PHE A 631 5.43 46.39 -4.70
C PHE A 631 6.41 47.08 -3.75
N HIS A 632 7.71 47.12 -4.06
CA HIS A 632 8.68 47.89 -3.29
C HIS A 632 8.44 49.40 -3.38
N ASP A 633 8.13 49.92 -4.58
CA ASP A 633 7.77 51.31 -4.81
C ASP A 633 6.55 51.69 -3.95
N ALA A 634 5.49 50.86 -4.03
CA ALA A 634 4.25 51.05 -3.29
C ALA A 634 4.46 51.04 -1.76
N ALA A 635 5.14 50.02 -1.25
CA ALA A 635 5.42 49.90 0.18
C ALA A 635 6.27 51.07 0.69
N SER A 636 7.26 51.49 -0.08
CA SER A 636 8.14 52.61 0.28
C SER A 636 7.39 53.94 0.30
N ASN A 637 6.50 54.18 -0.68
CA ASN A 637 5.67 55.37 -0.71
C ASN A 637 4.65 55.41 0.42
N ILE A 638 4.03 54.28 0.77
CA ILE A 638 3.14 54.20 1.95
C ILE A 638 3.91 54.54 3.22
N ILE A 639 5.12 53.99 3.40
CA ILE A 639 5.99 54.31 4.53
C ILE A 639 6.37 55.79 4.53
N TYR A 640 6.74 56.35 3.38
CA TYR A 640 7.13 57.75 3.25
C TYR A 640 5.97 58.71 3.54
N LEU A 641 4.77 58.40 3.03
CA LEU A 641 3.54 59.11 3.35
C LEU A 641 3.28 59.10 4.85
N VAL A 642 3.47 57.97 5.53
CA VAL A 642 3.27 57.85 6.98
C VAL A 642 4.29 58.67 7.76
N LEU A 643 5.56 58.66 7.34
CA LEU A 643 6.66 59.32 8.05
C LEU A 643 6.75 60.82 7.79
N PHE A 644 6.50 61.25 6.55
CA PHE A 644 6.77 62.61 6.07
C PHE A 644 5.52 63.33 5.54
N GLY A 645 4.39 62.63 5.40
CA GLY A 645 3.12 63.24 5.00
C GLY A 645 2.98 63.52 3.50
N THR A 646 3.99 63.19 2.69
CA THR A 646 4.03 63.51 1.25
C THR A 646 4.22 62.25 0.40
N HIS A 647 3.63 62.26 -0.79
CA HIS A 647 3.84 61.22 -1.80
C HIS A 647 5.18 61.48 -2.49
N LEU A 648 6.00 60.46 -2.69
CA LEU A 648 7.22 60.57 -3.49
C LEU A 648 6.92 60.20 -4.93
N ASP A 649 7.23 61.11 -5.84
CA ASP A 649 7.16 60.83 -7.27
C ASP A 649 8.07 59.64 -7.59
N TYR A 650 7.51 58.63 -8.27
CA TYR A 650 8.26 57.44 -8.68
C TYR A 650 9.41 57.78 -9.65
N GLU A 651 9.31 58.91 -10.35
CA GLU A 651 10.35 59.39 -11.26
C GLU A 651 11.46 60.17 -10.54
N ASP A 652 11.25 60.55 -9.27
CA ASP A 652 12.22 61.27 -8.46
C ASP A 652 13.50 60.45 -8.28
N LYS A 653 14.65 61.13 -8.45
CA LYS A 653 15.96 60.50 -8.38
C LYS A 653 16.22 59.90 -6.99
N THR A 654 15.76 60.55 -5.92
CA THR A 654 15.89 60.07 -4.54
C THR A 654 15.06 58.81 -4.32
N HIS A 655 13.85 58.76 -4.88
CA HIS A 655 13.01 57.55 -4.87
C HIS A 655 13.73 56.38 -5.54
N LYS A 656 14.19 56.59 -6.78
CA LYS A 656 14.87 55.55 -7.56
C LYS A 656 16.17 55.08 -6.90
N ASP A 657 16.94 56.00 -6.32
CA ASP A 657 18.17 55.65 -5.59
C ASP A 657 17.88 54.87 -4.32
N PHE A 658 16.82 55.23 -3.58
CA PHE A 658 16.38 54.50 -2.39
C PHE A 658 15.89 53.10 -2.74
N ILE A 659 14.99 52.96 -3.72
CA ILE A 659 14.46 51.66 -4.17
C ILE A 659 15.59 50.80 -4.74
N ARG A 660 16.51 51.37 -5.52
CA ARG A 660 17.69 50.67 -6.02
C ARG A 660 18.52 50.15 -4.86
N CYS A 661 18.81 50.97 -3.85
CA CYS A 661 19.55 50.56 -2.66
C CYS A 661 18.85 49.43 -1.90
N VAL A 662 17.54 49.53 -1.67
CA VAL A 662 16.74 48.48 -1.00
C VAL A 662 16.72 47.18 -1.83
N THR A 663 16.53 47.30 -3.14
CA THR A 663 16.42 46.15 -4.05
C THR A 663 17.77 45.47 -4.29
N GLU A 664 18.86 46.23 -4.42
CA GLU A 664 20.23 45.70 -4.57
C GLU A 664 20.74 45.09 -3.26
N ASN A 665 20.47 45.71 -2.10
CA ASN A 665 20.77 45.09 -0.81
C ASN A 665 19.97 43.80 -0.58
N SER A 666 18.73 43.71 -1.09
CA SER A 666 17.96 42.46 -1.10
C SER A 666 18.55 41.37 -2.03
N LYS A 667 19.42 41.74 -2.97
CA LYS A 667 20.20 40.79 -3.79
C LYS A 667 21.51 40.41 -3.09
N ILE A 668 22.11 41.31 -2.32
CA ILE A 668 23.32 41.02 -1.51
C ILE A 668 22.99 40.08 -0.35
N SER A 669 21.77 40.15 0.20
CA SER A 669 21.25 39.13 1.12
C SER A 669 21.05 37.75 0.47
N ASN A 670 21.26 37.59 -0.85
CA ASN A 670 21.38 36.30 -1.55
C ASN A 670 22.84 35.84 -1.74
N GLY A 671 23.82 36.55 -1.16
CA GLY A 671 25.22 36.12 -1.08
C GLY A 671 25.45 34.96 -0.09
N PRO A 672 26.67 34.71 0.43
CA PRO A 672 26.97 33.54 1.27
C PRO A 672 26.07 33.36 2.52
N TRP A 673 25.46 34.45 3.03
CA TRP A 673 24.45 34.42 4.09
C TRP A 673 23.02 34.18 3.58
N GLY A 674 22.76 34.54 2.33
CA GLY A 674 21.59 34.16 1.57
C GLY A 674 21.57 32.71 1.12
N MET A 675 22.73 32.06 0.96
CA MET A 675 22.79 30.60 0.81
C MET A 675 22.18 29.90 2.03
N VAL A 676 22.23 30.47 3.23
CA VAL A 676 21.56 29.90 4.41
C VAL A 676 20.05 30.10 4.33
N SER A 677 19.58 31.28 3.88
CA SER A 677 18.14 31.52 3.65
C SER A 677 17.59 30.71 2.47
N HIS A 678 18.40 30.45 1.44
CA HIS A 678 18.01 29.67 0.27
C HIS A 678 18.12 28.17 0.55
N CYS A 679 19.09 27.71 1.35
CA CYS A 679 19.13 26.34 1.88
C CYS A 679 17.95 26.07 2.81
N ILE A 680 17.53 27.04 3.64
CA ILE A 680 16.35 26.90 4.51
C ILE A 680 15.06 26.97 3.68
N SER A 681 15.01 27.79 2.62
CA SER A 681 13.88 27.85 1.67
C SER A 681 13.82 26.67 0.70
N SER A 682 14.91 25.91 0.53
CA SER A 682 14.93 24.65 -0.23
C SER A 682 14.82 23.42 0.67
N LEU A 683 14.81 23.61 2.00
CA LEU A 683 14.54 22.59 3.02
C LEU A 683 13.10 22.69 3.56
N HIS A 684 12.36 23.71 3.17
CA HIS A 684 10.94 23.91 3.44
C HIS A 684 10.14 23.53 2.20
#